data_AF-A0A820EC47-F1
#
_entry.id   AF-A0A820EC47-F1
#
_cell.length_a   1.000
_cell.length_b   1.000
_cell.length_c   1.000
_cell.angle_alpha   90.00
_cell.angle_beta   90.00
_cell.angle_gamma   90.00
#
_symmetry.space_group_name_H-M   'P 1'
#
loop_
_entity.id
_entity.type
_entity.pdbx_description
1 polymer ?
#
loop_
_entity_poly.entity_id
_entity_poly.type
_entity_poly.pdbx_seq_one_letter_code
_entity_poly.pdbx_strand_id
1 'polypeptide(L)'
;MSHSSPSIQLKQQNIKEELKDQFNQFEKPRRQLASTNPPIKRSILLLGPTKSGKTTLANVLKDPFYIPPYAKVGSSENQSPTVTSIECYTSTHITVNIVEIPGAMLNNEQNMTQIDEACTKLGVTQFNRVCVCASFESGILETDIELFERLIKHFGEERIKPYLSFILTRCESKDEESRANITEDSNKDYKFSRVMHWFDRRIHFTGALNPVDWDRANEGAILDQFKSVCKDRRRFLEFIERNPGIESFNIQSPKERSSLISSFRSNLSINSTLGKCEIIEQAIENYRNKFQSIMLNHDPLPDNTDEQKVLAVLNLEVISEICESYPTIHGDESYNLTIEQTNGTIKAKTIWGVLNGLVTFSQLLFITDRNQVAINASIVIEDEPRFPHRGILLDTDRRFLTVTVIKQHLDMMAYNKFNVLHWRLAGDQYWTLESEQYSNLTQDVPWTDYVYTPEHVKEIIEYARIRGIRIVPELNTPGYVGALSQFSIDCDSELTHKKDNYEQRVLLDPTKEKAYSFLEIILKEINQKFQNESYIHLGMNRIYSKDCMSTIDIQEFMNKTNMTDGTDLMAYHLSKMLEITRKLEVKAMVWQDVWDAGVKLPPEVVIEIWKNTSLVSEAQSWSTYLSKAIHEGYEVILAAPFNLSMLSYRKWSASDSIIDSEFYKWYNIDLFTDFIGNETIRERLIGGEAILDEKSVDATNSLKRFWPRAAVVAEKLWSVSNMNTMEDPLARFYVHGSRIHELLKS
;
A
#
# COMPACT_ATOMS: atom_id res chain seq x y z
N MET A 1 15.43 -58.94 5.74
CA MET A 1 16.02 -60.30 5.70
C MET A 1 17.12 -60.36 6.74
N SER A 2 17.41 -61.57 7.21
CA SER A 2 18.28 -61.96 8.33
C SER A 2 17.76 -61.57 9.71
N HIS A 3 17.03 -62.51 10.33
CA HIS A 3 16.95 -62.62 11.78
C HIS A 3 18.38 -62.70 12.31
N SER A 4 18.92 -61.56 12.75
CA SER A 4 20.12 -61.51 13.57
C SER A 4 19.95 -62.54 14.68
N SER A 5 20.92 -63.45 14.82
CA SER A 5 20.83 -64.51 15.81
C SER A 5 20.55 -63.88 17.18
N PRO A 6 19.75 -64.51 18.05
CA PRO A 6 19.46 -63.98 19.37
C PRO A 6 20.74 -63.53 20.12
N SER A 7 21.88 -64.17 19.85
CA SER A 7 23.20 -63.79 20.37
C SER A 7 23.76 -62.47 19.84
N ILE A 8 23.58 -62.12 18.56
CA ILE A 8 24.01 -60.82 18.02
C ILE A 8 23.08 -59.71 18.53
N GLN A 9 21.77 -59.97 18.58
CA GLN A 9 20.80 -59.04 19.17
C GLN A 9 21.12 -58.77 20.65
N LEU A 10 21.45 -59.83 21.40
CA LEU A 10 21.86 -59.71 22.79
C LEU A 10 23.18 -58.93 22.92
N LYS A 11 24.16 -59.16 22.03
CA LYS A 11 25.40 -58.37 22.02
C LYS A 11 25.17 -56.89 21.70
N GLN A 12 24.39 -56.59 20.66
CA GLN A 12 24.02 -55.21 20.34
C GLN A 12 23.25 -54.56 21.48
N GLN A 13 22.37 -55.31 22.15
CA GLN A 13 21.66 -54.85 23.34
C GLN A 13 22.61 -54.58 24.50
N ASN A 14 23.56 -55.47 24.77
CA ASN A 14 24.56 -55.30 25.82
C ASN A 14 25.47 -54.08 25.55
N ILE A 15 25.94 -53.91 24.29
CA ILE A 15 26.70 -52.73 23.87
C ILE A 15 25.85 -51.47 24.07
N LYS A 16 24.58 -51.51 23.68
CA LYS A 16 23.67 -50.38 23.87
C LYS A 16 23.47 -50.06 25.35
N GLU A 17 23.37 -51.06 26.21
CA GLU A 17 23.25 -50.87 27.67
C GLU A 17 24.53 -50.29 28.26
N GLU A 18 25.69 -50.85 27.93
CA GLU A 18 27.00 -50.39 28.41
C GLU A 18 27.28 -48.95 27.97
N LEU A 19 27.06 -48.65 26.70
CA LEU A 19 27.26 -47.30 26.21
C LEU A 19 26.21 -46.34 26.78
N LYS A 20 24.95 -46.78 26.99
CA LYS A 20 23.91 -45.97 27.65
C LYS A 20 24.33 -45.60 29.06
N ASP A 21 25.05 -46.48 29.77
CA ASP A 21 25.65 -46.15 31.06
C ASP A 21 26.77 -45.11 30.93
N GLN A 22 27.63 -45.20 29.91
CA GLN A 22 28.61 -44.13 29.64
C GLN A 22 27.93 -42.81 29.26
N PHE A 23 26.89 -42.83 28.43
CA PHE A 23 26.07 -41.67 28.11
C PHE A 23 25.47 -41.07 29.38
N ASN A 24 24.86 -41.90 30.22
CA ASN A 24 24.30 -41.48 31.50
C ASN A 24 25.37 -40.89 32.40
N GLN A 25 26.58 -41.45 32.46
CA GLN A 25 27.67 -40.86 33.24
C GLN A 25 28.11 -39.50 32.68
N PHE A 26 28.07 -39.30 31.36
CA PHE A 26 28.39 -38.02 30.73
C PHE A 26 27.28 -36.96 30.88
N GLU A 27 26.01 -37.36 30.86
CA GLU A 27 24.85 -36.45 30.82
C GLU A 27 24.16 -36.27 32.17
N LYS A 28 24.13 -37.28 33.04
CA LYS A 28 23.43 -37.23 34.34
C LYS A 28 23.98 -36.17 35.30
N PRO A 29 25.32 -35.98 35.45
CA PRO A 29 25.85 -34.89 36.28
C PRO A 29 25.44 -33.51 35.73
N ARG A 30 25.39 -33.36 34.40
CA ARG A 30 25.00 -32.11 33.72
C ARG A 30 23.51 -31.82 33.84
N ARG A 31 22.66 -32.85 33.68
CA ARG A 31 21.22 -32.76 33.94
C ARG A 31 20.93 -32.34 35.37
N GLN A 32 21.70 -32.85 36.33
CA GLN A 32 21.58 -32.44 37.73
C GLN A 32 22.04 -30.99 37.96
N LEU A 33 23.19 -30.58 37.39
CA LEU A 33 23.68 -29.20 37.44
C LEU A 33 22.71 -28.20 36.80
N ALA A 34 22.05 -28.58 35.71
CA ALA A 34 21.12 -27.73 34.98
C ALA A 34 19.69 -27.72 35.56
N SER A 35 19.37 -28.63 36.50
CA SER A 35 18.00 -28.95 36.95
C SER A 35 17.22 -27.84 37.68
N THR A 36 17.87 -26.70 37.93
CA THR A 36 17.29 -25.59 38.69
C THR A 36 16.82 -24.43 37.83
N ASN A 37 17.21 -24.39 36.54
CA ASN A 37 16.88 -23.30 35.62
C ASN A 37 16.05 -23.81 34.42
N PRO A 38 15.08 -23.00 33.94
CA PRO A 38 14.32 -23.34 32.75
C PRO A 38 15.24 -23.45 31.51
N PRO A 39 14.89 -24.30 30.53
CA PRO A 39 15.71 -24.46 29.34
C PRO A 39 15.87 -23.14 28.60
N ILE A 40 17.11 -22.77 28.32
CA ILE A 40 17.43 -21.63 27.47
C ILE A 40 17.14 -22.03 26.03
N LYS A 41 16.15 -21.38 25.41
CA LYS A 41 15.82 -21.65 24.01
C LYS A 41 16.90 -21.08 23.09
N ARG A 42 17.32 -21.90 22.14
CA ARG A 42 18.25 -21.56 21.08
C ARG A 42 17.67 -22.06 19.77
N SER A 43 17.56 -21.22 18.76
CA SER A 43 17.06 -21.61 17.45
C SER A 43 18.20 -21.60 16.45
N ILE A 44 18.30 -22.67 15.67
CA ILE A 44 19.23 -22.78 14.56
C ILE A 44 18.47 -23.00 13.27
N LEU A 45 18.88 -22.30 12.23
CA LEU A 45 18.38 -22.49 10.88
C LEU A 45 19.29 -23.50 10.17
N LEU A 46 18.76 -24.65 9.77
CA LEU A 46 19.51 -25.65 8.99
C LEU A 46 19.16 -25.56 7.50
N LEU A 47 20.19 -25.31 6.70
CA LEU A 47 20.07 -25.09 5.27
C LEU A 47 20.92 -26.12 4.54
N GLY A 48 20.40 -26.60 3.41
CA GLY A 48 21.08 -27.56 2.55
C GLY A 48 20.06 -28.29 1.68
N PRO A 49 20.31 -28.52 0.38
CA PRO A 49 19.26 -29.00 -0.50
C PRO A 49 19.03 -30.52 -0.43
N THR A 50 19.99 -31.30 0.10
CA THR A 50 19.84 -32.75 0.30
C THR A 50 19.39 -33.08 1.73
N LYS A 51 18.42 -34.01 1.90
CA LYS A 51 17.92 -34.44 3.24
C LYS A 51 18.97 -35.19 4.07
N SER A 52 19.94 -35.83 3.42
CA SER A 52 20.84 -36.85 4.00
C SER A 52 21.78 -36.36 5.10
N GLY A 53 22.08 -35.07 5.18
CA GLY A 53 22.91 -34.50 6.26
C GLY A 53 22.11 -33.90 7.42
N LYS A 54 21.03 -33.16 7.13
CA LYS A 54 20.20 -32.48 8.14
C LYS A 54 19.51 -33.45 9.10
N THR A 55 18.92 -34.52 8.55
CA THR A 55 18.25 -35.55 9.35
C THR A 55 19.22 -36.29 10.27
N THR A 56 20.44 -36.58 9.79
CA THR A 56 21.49 -37.23 10.61
C THR A 56 21.87 -36.36 11.79
N LEU A 57 22.15 -35.07 11.54
CA LEU A 57 22.44 -34.10 12.60
C LEU A 57 21.31 -34.05 13.63
N ALA A 58 20.06 -33.86 13.20
CA ALA A 58 18.91 -33.76 14.10
C ALA A 58 18.76 -35.02 14.96
N ASN A 59 18.97 -36.22 14.39
CA ASN A 59 18.86 -37.46 15.15
C ASN A 59 20.03 -37.70 16.10
N VAL A 60 21.24 -37.29 15.73
CA VAL A 60 22.42 -37.40 16.61
C VAL A 60 22.35 -36.44 17.78
N LEU A 61 21.80 -35.24 17.57
CA LEU A 61 21.53 -34.29 18.65
C LEU A 61 20.54 -34.87 19.66
N LYS A 62 19.51 -35.61 19.20
CA LYS A 62 18.56 -36.33 20.05
C LYS A 62 19.19 -37.52 20.76
N ASP A 63 19.92 -38.34 20.01
CA ASP A 63 20.48 -39.60 20.47
C ASP A 63 21.87 -39.81 19.86
N PRO A 64 22.97 -39.71 20.63
CA PRO A 64 24.30 -39.99 20.09
C PRO A 64 24.50 -41.47 19.73
N PHE A 65 23.54 -42.35 20.06
CA PHE A 65 23.47 -43.74 19.55
C PHE A 65 22.85 -43.86 18.17
N TYR A 66 22.52 -42.74 17.52
CA TYR A 66 21.89 -42.79 16.21
C TYR A 66 22.80 -43.50 15.18
N ILE A 67 22.21 -44.50 14.52
CA ILE A 67 22.82 -45.24 13.43
C ILE A 67 22.05 -44.87 12.17
N PRO A 68 22.67 -44.19 11.20
CA PRO A 68 22.00 -43.79 9.99
C PRO A 68 21.72 -45.03 9.12
N PRO A 69 20.61 -45.10 8.40
CA PRO A 69 20.40 -46.19 7.46
C PRO A 69 21.45 -46.16 6.32
N TYR A 70 21.81 -47.34 5.79
CA TYR A 70 22.66 -47.46 4.60
C TYR A 70 22.14 -46.54 3.47
N ALA A 71 23.04 -45.77 2.86
CA ALA A 71 22.73 -44.62 2.03
C ALA A 71 21.62 -44.88 1.00
N LYS A 72 20.48 -44.19 1.16
CA LYS A 72 19.54 -43.93 0.07
C LYS A 72 19.63 -42.46 -0.31
N VAL A 73 20.12 -42.19 -1.51
CA VAL A 73 20.08 -40.87 -2.14
C VAL A 73 18.82 -40.82 -3.00
N GLY A 74 18.03 -39.77 -2.84
CA GLY A 74 16.91 -39.47 -3.72
C GLY A 74 15.53 -39.61 -3.06
N SER A 75 14.94 -38.47 -2.73
CA SER A 75 13.58 -38.14 -3.16
C SER A 75 13.40 -36.62 -3.11
N SER A 76 13.23 -36.04 -4.28
CA SER A 76 12.82 -34.66 -4.52
C SER A 76 11.30 -34.57 -4.41
N GLU A 77 10.79 -33.97 -3.34
CA GLU A 77 9.39 -33.55 -3.28
C GLU A 77 9.31 -32.16 -2.64
N ASN A 78 8.54 -31.27 -3.27
CA ASN A 78 8.19 -29.93 -2.79
C ASN A 78 7.44 -30.06 -1.46
N GLN A 79 8.13 -29.85 -0.33
CA GLN A 79 7.55 -29.85 1.01
C GLN A 79 7.75 -28.48 1.66
N SER A 80 6.88 -28.11 2.60
CA SER A 80 7.04 -26.91 3.42
C SER A 80 8.23 -27.05 4.39
N PRO A 81 8.77 -25.93 4.93
CA PRO A 81 9.78 -25.98 5.98
C PRO A 81 9.32 -26.82 7.19
N THR A 82 10.24 -27.56 7.81
CA THR A 82 9.94 -28.39 8.99
C THR A 82 10.69 -27.87 10.22
N VAL A 83 10.07 -27.94 11.39
CA VAL A 83 10.71 -27.57 12.66
C VAL A 83 10.80 -28.76 13.59
N THR A 84 12.00 -29.01 14.11
CA THR A 84 12.27 -30.05 15.11
C THR A 84 12.91 -29.42 16.34
N SER A 85 12.24 -29.52 17.49
CA SER A 85 12.82 -29.09 18.76
C SER A 85 13.49 -30.26 19.47
N ILE A 86 14.68 -30.02 20.03
CA ILE A 86 15.48 -31.03 20.71
C ILE A 86 15.96 -30.47 22.05
N GLU A 87 15.67 -31.18 23.15
CA GLU A 87 16.23 -30.86 24.45
C GLU A 87 17.65 -31.41 24.57
N CYS A 88 18.57 -30.55 25.02
CA CYS A 88 19.99 -30.84 25.14
C CYS A 88 20.51 -30.32 26.47
N TYR A 89 21.49 -31.02 27.05
CA TYR A 89 22.04 -30.70 28.36
C TYR A 89 23.57 -30.49 28.24
N THR A 90 24.01 -29.26 28.51
CA THR A 90 25.43 -28.85 28.53
C THR A 90 25.80 -28.45 29.96
N SER A 91 26.47 -27.31 30.18
CA SER A 91 26.51 -26.63 31.48
C SER A 91 25.14 -26.10 31.89
N THR A 92 24.24 -25.88 30.94
CA THR A 92 22.86 -25.46 31.16
C THR A 92 21.90 -26.37 30.40
N HIS A 93 20.61 -26.24 30.70
CA HIS A 93 19.55 -26.90 29.94
C HIS A 93 19.23 -26.02 28.74
N ILE A 94 19.35 -26.54 27.51
CA ILE A 94 19.05 -25.78 26.29
C ILE A 94 18.05 -26.53 25.41
N THR A 95 17.13 -25.80 24.78
CA THR A 95 16.28 -26.35 23.72
C THR A 95 16.77 -25.84 22.40
N VAL A 96 17.18 -26.74 21.51
CA VAL A 96 17.61 -26.41 20.14
C VAL A 96 16.44 -26.59 19.19
N ASN A 97 15.91 -25.50 18.63
CA ASN A 97 14.95 -25.55 17.54
C ASN A 97 15.70 -25.63 16.22
N ILE A 98 15.40 -26.63 15.42
CA ILE A 98 15.98 -26.84 14.10
C ILE A 98 14.93 -26.52 13.06
N VAL A 99 15.16 -25.48 12.26
CA VAL A 99 14.30 -25.15 11.10
C VAL A 99 14.97 -25.71 9.85
N GLU A 100 14.40 -26.71 9.20
CA GLU A 100 14.92 -27.28 7.95
C GLU A 100 14.15 -26.73 6.73
N ILE A 101 14.89 -26.21 5.75
CA ILE A 101 14.33 -25.75 4.47
C ILE A 101 14.64 -26.77 3.36
N PRO A 102 13.64 -27.21 2.59
CA PRO A 102 13.89 -28.09 1.44
C PRO A 102 14.57 -27.35 0.28
N GLY A 103 15.48 -28.03 -0.41
CA GLY A 103 16.34 -27.42 -1.43
C GLY A 103 15.63 -26.80 -2.63
N ALA A 104 14.45 -27.33 -3.02
CA ALA A 104 13.71 -26.85 -4.18
C ALA A 104 12.93 -25.54 -3.92
N MET A 105 12.73 -25.17 -2.65
CA MET A 105 11.98 -23.97 -2.23
C MET A 105 12.78 -22.67 -2.36
N LEU A 106 13.91 -22.62 -3.07
CA LEU A 106 14.82 -21.45 -3.02
C LEU A 106 15.15 -20.88 -4.41
N ASN A 107 14.34 -21.26 -5.41
CA ASN A 107 14.59 -20.94 -6.81
C ASN A 107 14.13 -19.53 -7.23
N ASN A 108 13.34 -18.80 -6.43
CA ASN A 108 12.74 -17.50 -6.74
C ASN A 108 12.28 -16.72 -5.47
N GLU A 109 12.16 -15.39 -5.56
CA GLU A 109 11.84 -14.47 -4.44
C GLU A 109 10.54 -14.79 -3.69
N GLN A 110 9.50 -15.27 -4.40
CA GLN A 110 8.24 -15.73 -3.78
C GLN A 110 8.43 -16.80 -2.70
N ASN A 111 9.49 -17.60 -2.80
CA ASN A 111 9.72 -18.65 -1.82
C ASN A 111 10.50 -18.16 -0.59
N MET A 112 11.23 -17.04 -0.69
CA MET A 112 11.86 -16.41 0.47
C MET A 112 10.81 -15.82 1.41
N THR A 113 9.75 -15.22 0.87
CA THR A 113 8.57 -14.80 1.65
C THR A 113 7.90 -15.99 2.36
N GLN A 114 7.93 -17.19 1.78
CA GLN A 114 7.42 -18.40 2.44
C GLN A 114 8.28 -18.85 3.63
N ILE A 115 9.59 -18.56 3.61
CA ILE A 115 10.50 -18.82 4.72
C ILE A 115 10.18 -17.85 5.86
N ASP A 116 9.98 -16.58 5.55
CA ASP A 116 9.59 -15.57 6.52
C ASP A 116 8.22 -15.89 7.13
N GLU A 117 7.23 -16.24 6.30
CA GLU A 117 5.93 -16.71 6.75
C GLU A 117 6.01 -17.98 7.58
N ALA A 118 6.88 -18.94 7.23
CA ALA A 118 7.05 -20.18 7.98
C ALA A 118 7.71 -19.92 9.34
N CYS A 119 8.77 -19.10 9.39
CA CYS A 119 9.44 -18.70 10.63
C CYS A 119 8.47 -17.91 11.54
N THR A 120 7.66 -17.03 10.94
CA THR A 120 6.59 -16.27 11.59
C THR A 120 5.51 -17.18 12.15
N LYS A 121 5.02 -18.15 11.36
CA LYS A 121 4.00 -19.14 11.77
C LYS A 121 4.49 -20.03 12.92
N LEU A 122 5.80 -20.25 13.01
CA LEU A 122 6.42 -21.16 13.98
C LEU A 122 7.00 -20.45 15.22
N GLY A 123 6.82 -19.13 15.33
CA GLY A 123 7.20 -18.34 16.50
C GLY A 123 8.72 -18.25 16.72
N VAL A 124 9.50 -18.40 15.63
CA VAL A 124 10.96 -18.28 15.69
C VAL A 124 11.34 -16.81 15.50
N THR A 125 11.50 -16.09 16.61
CA THR A 125 11.78 -14.64 16.66
C THR A 125 13.25 -14.30 16.85
N GLN A 126 14.14 -15.30 16.92
CA GLN A 126 15.60 -15.15 17.01
C GLN A 126 16.29 -16.36 16.40
N PHE A 127 17.39 -16.16 15.67
CA PHE A 127 18.28 -17.24 15.27
C PHE A 127 19.63 -17.08 15.95
N ASN A 128 20.03 -18.13 16.66
CA ASN A 128 21.33 -18.20 17.29
C ASN A 128 22.41 -18.61 16.31
N ARG A 129 22.09 -19.46 15.33
CA ARG A 129 22.99 -19.86 14.26
C ARG A 129 22.25 -20.14 12.96
N VAL A 130 22.95 -19.92 11.86
CA VAL A 130 22.54 -20.37 10.53
C VAL A 130 23.58 -21.37 10.07
N CYS A 131 23.17 -22.64 10.03
CA CYS A 131 24.02 -23.78 9.84
C CYS A 131 23.77 -24.39 8.46
N VAL A 132 24.83 -24.53 7.66
CA VAL A 132 24.76 -25.16 6.34
C VAL A 132 25.34 -26.57 6.42
N CYS A 133 24.60 -27.57 5.98
CA CYS A 133 24.99 -28.98 6.09
C CYS A 133 25.43 -29.56 4.74
N ALA A 134 26.56 -30.27 4.75
CA ALA A 134 27.00 -31.12 3.64
C ALA A 134 27.33 -32.55 4.11
N SER A 135 27.23 -33.49 3.17
CA SER A 135 27.57 -34.90 3.39
C SER A 135 28.98 -35.15 2.90
N PHE A 136 29.84 -35.72 3.74
CA PHE A 136 31.22 -36.02 3.36
C PHE A 136 31.29 -37.03 2.20
N GLU A 137 30.43 -38.06 2.21
CA GLU A 137 30.35 -39.04 1.12
C GLU A 137 29.86 -38.44 -0.21
N SER A 138 29.10 -37.35 -0.16
CA SER A 138 28.44 -36.75 -1.34
C SER A 138 29.09 -35.44 -1.81
N GLY A 139 30.02 -34.88 -1.03
CA GLY A 139 30.63 -33.57 -1.28
C GLY A 139 29.65 -32.40 -1.15
N ILE A 140 30.10 -31.22 -1.59
CA ILE A 140 29.26 -30.03 -1.77
C ILE A 140 28.83 -29.96 -3.23
N LEU A 141 27.52 -29.91 -3.49
CA LEU A 141 26.99 -29.76 -4.84
C LEU A 141 26.97 -28.28 -5.26
N GLU A 142 26.96 -28.01 -6.56
CA GLU A 142 26.93 -26.62 -7.06
C GLU A 142 25.68 -25.87 -6.61
N THR A 143 24.56 -26.58 -6.59
CA THR A 143 23.27 -26.08 -6.09
C THR A 143 23.33 -25.67 -4.61
N ASP A 144 24.22 -26.28 -3.82
CA ASP A 144 24.37 -25.96 -2.39
C ASP A 144 25.09 -24.62 -2.23
N ILE A 145 26.05 -24.34 -3.11
CA ILE A 145 26.83 -23.10 -3.14
C ILE A 145 25.95 -21.94 -3.60
N GLU A 146 25.20 -22.11 -4.69
CA GLU A 146 24.28 -21.08 -5.21
C GLU A 146 23.19 -20.72 -4.19
N LEU A 147 22.68 -21.72 -3.46
CA LEU A 147 21.73 -21.50 -2.38
C LEU A 147 22.34 -20.62 -1.29
N PHE A 148 23.57 -20.93 -0.90
CA PHE A 148 24.25 -20.21 0.17
C PHE A 148 24.49 -18.74 -0.18
N GLU A 149 24.96 -18.47 -1.41
CA GLU A 149 25.15 -17.12 -1.95
C GLU A 149 23.86 -16.28 -1.86
N ARG A 150 22.71 -16.85 -2.20
CA ARG A 150 21.41 -16.15 -2.16
C ARG A 150 20.96 -15.81 -0.74
N LEU A 151 21.11 -16.75 0.19
CA LEU A 151 20.75 -16.54 1.59
C LEU A 151 21.62 -15.47 2.25
N ILE A 152 22.93 -15.53 2.01
CA ILE A 152 23.87 -14.53 2.53
C ILE A 152 23.54 -13.14 1.98
N LYS A 153 23.24 -13.05 0.68
CA LYS A 153 22.84 -11.79 0.05
C LYS A 153 21.54 -11.24 0.66
N HIS A 154 20.54 -12.08 0.88
CA HIS A 154 19.25 -11.66 1.44
C HIS A 154 19.37 -11.13 2.88
N PHE A 155 20.15 -11.80 3.71
CA PHE A 155 20.30 -11.42 5.13
C PHE A 155 21.40 -10.38 5.38
N GLY A 156 22.14 -10.00 4.35
CA GLY A 156 23.30 -9.12 4.43
C GLY A 156 24.53 -9.87 4.93
N GLU A 157 25.58 -9.92 4.11
CA GLU A 157 26.78 -10.73 4.38
C GLU A 157 27.42 -10.41 5.73
N GLU A 158 27.71 -9.14 6.01
CA GLU A 158 28.35 -8.75 7.27
C GLU A 158 27.48 -9.06 8.51
N ARG A 159 26.15 -9.00 8.36
CA ARG A 159 25.20 -9.24 9.43
C ARG A 159 25.09 -10.73 9.78
N ILE A 160 25.01 -11.60 8.77
CA ILE A 160 24.81 -13.03 8.99
C ILE A 160 26.12 -13.78 9.23
N LYS A 161 27.24 -13.31 8.68
CA LYS A 161 28.54 -14.00 8.72
C LYS A 161 28.97 -14.48 10.11
N PRO A 162 28.89 -13.69 11.20
CA PRO A 162 29.28 -14.13 12.55
C PRO A 162 28.46 -15.32 13.09
N TYR A 163 27.30 -15.59 12.48
CA TYR A 163 26.33 -16.59 12.91
C TYR A 163 26.30 -17.81 11.98
N LEU A 164 27.08 -17.79 10.90
CA LEU A 164 27.21 -18.89 9.95
C LEU A 164 28.13 -19.98 10.50
N SER A 165 27.65 -21.22 10.42
CA SER A 165 28.41 -22.44 10.75
C SER A 165 28.29 -23.46 9.63
N PHE A 166 29.38 -24.17 9.34
CA PHE A 166 29.38 -25.24 8.36
C PHE A 166 29.39 -26.60 9.06
N ILE A 167 28.52 -27.51 8.65
CA ILE A 167 28.38 -28.83 9.29
C ILE A 167 28.67 -29.92 8.27
N LEU A 168 29.67 -30.74 8.59
CA LEU A 168 29.99 -31.96 7.86
C LEU A 168 29.39 -33.17 8.56
N THR A 169 28.63 -33.94 7.79
CA THR A 169 27.90 -35.12 8.24
C THR A 169 28.36 -36.34 7.45
N ARG A 170 28.02 -37.55 7.91
CA ARG A 170 28.44 -38.83 7.30
C ARG A 170 29.96 -39.08 7.30
N CYS A 171 30.59 -38.87 8.45
CA CYS A 171 32.02 -39.11 8.66
C CYS A 171 32.27 -40.29 9.63
N GLU A 172 31.31 -41.21 9.78
CA GLU A 172 31.30 -42.24 10.83
C GLU A 172 32.51 -43.18 10.74
N SER A 173 33.03 -43.39 9.53
CA SER A 173 34.22 -44.21 9.28
C SER A 173 35.56 -43.47 9.49
N LYS A 174 35.54 -42.19 9.88
CA LYS A 174 36.74 -41.35 10.01
C LYS A 174 37.07 -41.08 11.47
N ASP A 175 38.34 -41.29 11.83
CA ASP A 175 38.87 -40.88 13.14
C ASP A 175 39.08 -39.35 13.23
N GLU A 176 39.46 -38.88 14.42
CA GLU A 176 39.65 -37.45 14.69
C GLU A 176 40.78 -36.85 13.84
N GLU A 177 41.87 -37.58 13.63
CA GLU A 177 43.03 -37.13 12.85
C GLU A 177 42.67 -36.97 11.37
N SER A 178 41.94 -37.94 10.80
CA SER A 178 41.43 -37.85 9.43
C SER A 178 40.50 -36.65 9.24
N ARG A 179 39.61 -36.36 10.19
CA ARG A 179 38.71 -35.20 10.14
C ARG A 179 39.46 -33.86 10.25
N ALA A 180 40.52 -33.81 11.05
CA ALA A 180 41.38 -32.64 11.14
C ALA A 180 42.11 -32.38 9.81
N ASN A 181 42.68 -33.43 9.21
CA ASN A 181 43.35 -33.34 7.91
C ASN A 181 42.38 -32.93 6.79
N ILE A 182 41.13 -33.42 6.81
CA ILE A 182 40.07 -32.99 5.88
C ILE A 182 39.79 -31.49 5.99
N THR A 183 39.77 -30.94 7.20
CA THR A 183 39.57 -29.49 7.40
C THR A 183 40.70 -28.70 6.75
N GLU A 184 41.94 -29.19 6.85
CA GLU A 184 43.12 -28.54 6.29
C GLU A 184 43.17 -28.67 4.76
N ASP A 185 42.84 -29.85 4.22
CA ASP A 185 42.81 -30.15 2.79
C ASP A 185 41.59 -29.56 2.05
N SER A 186 40.50 -29.26 2.75
CA SER A 186 39.31 -28.60 2.15
C SER A 186 39.64 -27.23 1.52
N ASN A 187 40.75 -26.58 1.92
CA ASN A 187 41.24 -25.35 1.29
C ASN A 187 41.78 -25.56 -0.13
N LYS A 188 42.06 -26.80 -0.53
CA LYS A 188 42.59 -27.15 -1.86
C LYS A 188 41.47 -27.57 -2.82
N ASP A 189 40.29 -27.93 -2.31
CA ASP A 189 39.11 -28.22 -3.13
C ASP A 189 38.43 -26.91 -3.57
N TYR A 190 38.18 -26.78 -4.88
CA TYR A 190 37.69 -25.52 -5.45
C TYR A 190 36.25 -25.18 -5.00
N LYS A 191 35.42 -26.17 -4.68
CA LYS A 191 34.04 -25.95 -4.23
C LYS A 191 34.00 -25.55 -2.76
N PHE A 192 34.80 -26.23 -1.94
CA PHE A 192 34.93 -25.88 -0.53
C PHE A 192 35.55 -24.49 -0.36
N SER A 193 36.67 -24.19 -1.03
CA SER A 193 37.33 -22.87 -0.93
C SER A 193 36.41 -21.70 -1.29
N ARG A 194 35.45 -21.88 -2.21
CA ARG A 194 34.43 -20.86 -2.56
C ARG A 194 33.50 -20.51 -1.41
N VAL A 195 33.15 -21.46 -0.54
CA VAL A 195 32.18 -21.21 0.53
C VAL A 195 32.82 -21.01 1.90
N MET A 196 34.02 -21.55 2.10
CA MET A 196 34.67 -21.61 3.41
C MET A 196 35.03 -20.23 3.99
N HIS A 197 35.16 -19.20 3.16
CA HIS A 197 35.46 -17.84 3.61
C HIS A 197 34.31 -17.18 4.41
N TRP A 198 33.06 -17.63 4.24
CA TRP A 198 31.91 -17.11 4.99
C TRP A 198 31.78 -17.72 6.40
N PHE A 199 32.39 -18.89 6.62
CA PHE A 199 32.27 -19.59 7.89
C PHE A 199 33.40 -19.28 8.87
N ASP A 200 34.43 -18.52 8.47
CA ASP A 200 35.63 -18.22 9.28
C ASP A 200 36.18 -19.46 10.01
N ARG A 201 36.23 -20.61 9.32
CA ARG A 201 36.66 -21.90 9.88
C ARG A 201 35.78 -22.48 11.02
N ARG A 202 34.56 -22.00 11.20
CA ARG A 202 33.53 -22.60 12.08
C ARG A 202 32.94 -23.87 11.46
N ILE A 203 33.79 -24.90 11.32
CA ILE A 203 33.40 -26.22 10.86
C ILE A 203 33.07 -27.09 12.06
N HIS A 204 31.91 -27.73 12.00
CA HIS A 204 31.47 -28.68 13.00
C HIS A 204 31.28 -30.04 12.35
N PHE A 205 31.73 -31.06 13.06
CA PHE A 205 31.43 -32.45 12.75
C PHE A 205 30.39 -32.89 13.75
N THR A 206 29.38 -33.61 13.31
CA THR A 206 28.40 -34.18 14.26
C THR A 206 28.31 -35.70 14.14
N GLY A 207 28.77 -36.29 13.04
CA GLY A 207 28.95 -37.75 12.89
C GLY A 207 27.68 -38.56 13.15
N ALA A 208 27.82 -39.87 13.29
CA ALA A 208 26.86 -40.86 13.79
C ALA A 208 27.62 -42.19 14.06
N LEU A 209 26.93 -43.26 14.47
CA LEU A 209 27.57 -44.59 14.57
C LEU A 209 27.54 -45.32 13.22
N ASN A 210 28.64 -45.93 12.82
CA ASN A 210 28.74 -46.65 11.55
C ASN A 210 27.84 -47.90 11.55
N PRO A 211 26.88 -48.02 10.61
CA PRO A 211 25.98 -49.18 10.53
C PRO A 211 26.73 -50.50 10.33
N VAL A 212 27.85 -50.48 9.60
CA VAL A 212 28.65 -51.69 9.32
C VAL A 212 29.28 -52.24 10.58
N ASP A 213 29.85 -51.37 11.41
CA ASP A 213 30.50 -51.78 12.65
C ASP A 213 29.46 -52.26 13.67
N TRP A 214 28.29 -51.60 13.69
CA TRP A 214 27.14 -51.99 14.51
C TRP A 214 26.59 -53.37 14.15
N ASP A 215 26.38 -53.65 12.87
CA ASP A 215 25.88 -54.93 12.37
C ASP A 215 26.88 -56.07 12.67
N ARG A 216 28.17 -55.77 12.69
CA ARG A 216 29.24 -56.71 13.06
C ARG A 216 29.46 -56.85 14.57
N ALA A 217 28.79 -56.04 15.39
CA ALA A 217 28.99 -55.94 16.84
C ALA A 217 30.47 -55.75 17.23
N ASN A 218 31.21 -54.90 16.50
CA ASN A 218 32.61 -54.58 16.82
C ASN A 218 32.68 -53.59 18.00
N GLU A 219 32.63 -54.13 19.22
CA GLU A 219 32.53 -53.38 20.48
C GLU A 219 33.53 -52.22 20.58
N GLY A 220 34.81 -52.46 20.28
CA GLY A 220 35.87 -51.44 20.39
C GLY A 220 35.69 -50.28 19.41
N ALA A 221 35.42 -50.57 18.13
CA ALA A 221 35.25 -49.54 17.11
C ALA A 221 33.98 -48.70 17.34
N ILE A 222 32.88 -49.35 17.75
CA ILE A 222 31.63 -48.67 18.09
C ILE A 222 31.83 -47.77 19.31
N LEU A 223 32.55 -48.25 20.34
CA LEU A 223 32.84 -47.49 21.55
C LEU A 223 33.66 -46.23 21.26
N ASP A 224 34.68 -46.32 20.41
CA ASP A 224 35.52 -45.18 20.05
C ASP A 224 34.78 -44.16 19.18
N GLN A 225 33.97 -44.62 18.21
CA GLN A 225 33.08 -43.76 17.45
C GLN A 225 32.07 -43.05 18.36
N PHE A 226 31.45 -43.79 19.28
CA PHE A 226 30.48 -43.24 20.23
C PHE A 226 31.07 -42.12 21.09
N LYS A 227 32.28 -42.31 21.62
CA LYS A 227 33.01 -41.28 22.38
C LYS A 227 33.28 -40.05 21.53
N SER A 228 33.70 -40.23 20.27
CA SER A 228 33.94 -39.13 19.33
C SER A 228 32.65 -38.35 19.03
N VAL A 229 31.55 -39.04 18.72
CA VAL A 229 30.22 -38.44 18.49
C VAL A 229 29.76 -37.62 19.71
N CYS A 230 29.93 -38.17 20.91
CA CYS A 230 29.58 -37.46 22.15
C CYS A 230 30.39 -36.17 22.35
N LYS A 231 31.69 -36.21 22.03
CA LYS A 231 32.60 -35.05 22.16
C LYS A 231 32.26 -33.95 21.14
N ASP A 232 31.98 -34.32 19.92
CA ASP A 232 31.64 -33.40 18.83
C ASP A 232 30.26 -32.77 19.02
N ARG A 233 29.25 -33.60 19.34
CA ARG A 233 27.92 -33.15 19.75
C ARG A 233 28.01 -32.13 20.89
N ARG A 234 28.84 -32.41 21.91
CA ARG A 234 29.07 -31.49 23.02
C ARG A 234 29.65 -30.15 22.58
N ARG A 235 30.72 -30.16 21.78
CA ARG A 235 31.35 -28.92 21.29
C ARG A 235 30.35 -28.06 20.51
N PHE A 236 29.53 -28.69 19.68
CA PHE A 236 28.50 -27.98 18.93
C PHE A 236 27.41 -27.38 19.83
N LEU A 237 26.92 -28.13 20.81
CA LEU A 237 25.92 -27.63 21.77
C LEU A 237 26.46 -26.50 22.66
N GLU A 238 27.67 -26.64 23.20
CA GLU A 238 28.33 -25.60 23.99
C GLU A 238 28.61 -24.34 23.15
N PHE A 239 28.89 -24.51 21.85
CA PHE A 239 29.01 -23.39 20.92
C PHE A 239 27.68 -22.67 20.72
N ILE A 240 26.57 -23.38 20.48
CA ILE A 240 25.24 -22.76 20.34
C ILE A 240 24.81 -22.05 21.64
N GLU A 241 25.11 -22.64 22.80
CA GLU A 241 24.78 -22.09 24.11
C GLU A 241 25.41 -20.72 24.38
N ARG A 242 26.74 -20.61 24.13
CA ARG A 242 27.56 -19.44 24.49
C ARG A 242 27.31 -18.19 23.67
N ASN A 243 26.57 -18.31 22.56
CA ASN A 243 26.39 -17.19 21.66
C ASN A 243 25.03 -16.52 21.86
N PRO A 244 25.00 -15.21 22.16
CA PRO A 244 23.76 -14.47 22.14
C PRO A 244 23.20 -14.56 20.72
N GLY A 245 21.91 -14.90 20.59
CA GLY A 245 21.31 -14.99 19.26
C GLY A 245 21.30 -13.63 18.58
N ILE A 246 21.21 -13.62 17.26
CA ILE A 246 20.65 -12.45 16.61
C ILE A 246 19.19 -12.42 17.05
N GLU A 247 18.68 -11.26 17.46
CA GLU A 247 17.25 -11.02 17.30
C GLU A 247 16.88 -11.43 15.87
N SER A 248 15.74 -12.08 15.62
CA SER A 248 15.44 -12.45 14.24
C SER A 248 15.55 -11.18 13.42
N PHE A 249 15.96 -11.36 12.17
CA PHE A 249 15.27 -10.76 11.04
C PHE A 249 14.06 -9.94 11.47
N ASN A 250 13.96 -8.68 11.04
CA ASN A 250 12.85 -7.80 11.30
C ASN A 250 11.55 -8.39 10.71
N ILE A 251 11.05 -9.42 11.36
CA ILE A 251 9.90 -10.23 11.04
C ILE A 251 9.20 -10.36 12.37
N GLN A 252 8.70 -9.24 12.88
CA GLN A 252 7.50 -9.36 13.69
C GLN A 252 6.43 -9.94 12.79
N SER A 253 5.71 -10.93 13.32
CA SER A 253 4.47 -11.31 12.67
C SER A 253 3.58 -10.07 12.54
N PRO A 254 2.82 -9.91 11.45
CA PRO A 254 1.77 -8.88 11.39
C PRO A 254 0.86 -8.86 12.63
N LYS A 255 0.75 -9.99 13.35
CA LYS A 255 -0.01 -10.14 14.61
C LYS A 255 0.63 -9.43 15.81
N GLU A 256 1.95 -9.41 15.95
CA GLU A 256 2.63 -8.73 17.06
C GLU A 256 2.60 -7.21 16.88
N ARG A 257 2.84 -6.73 15.65
CA ARG A 257 2.63 -5.32 15.29
C ARG A 257 1.19 -4.89 15.53
N SER A 258 0.23 -5.71 15.11
CA SER A 258 -1.20 -5.48 15.35
C SER A 258 -1.53 -5.34 16.85
N SER A 259 -0.97 -6.21 17.70
CA SER A 259 -1.17 -6.16 19.16
C SER A 259 -0.62 -4.88 19.79
N LEU A 260 0.58 -4.46 19.39
CA LEU A 260 1.22 -3.22 19.84
C LEU A 260 0.40 -1.99 19.46
N ILE A 261 -0.03 -1.93 18.21
CA ILE A 261 -0.87 -0.83 17.70
C ILE A 261 -2.22 -0.80 18.43
N SER A 262 -2.82 -1.96 18.70
CA SER A 262 -4.07 -2.08 19.47
C SER A 262 -3.91 -1.56 20.90
N SER A 263 -2.80 -1.89 21.57
CA SER A 263 -2.48 -1.40 22.91
C SER A 263 -2.29 0.12 22.95
N PHE A 264 -1.55 0.68 21.98
CA PHE A 264 -1.42 2.13 21.86
C PHE A 264 -2.78 2.79 21.62
N ARG A 265 -3.59 2.25 20.70
CA ARG A 265 -4.94 2.73 20.40
C ARG A 265 -5.83 2.77 21.64
N SER A 266 -5.76 1.77 22.53
CA SER A 266 -6.56 1.75 23.75
C SER A 266 -6.07 2.74 24.82
N ASN A 267 -4.78 3.05 24.83
CA ASN A 267 -4.17 3.90 25.85
C ASN A 267 -4.18 5.39 25.46
N LEU A 268 -4.24 5.73 24.17
CA LEU A 268 -4.32 7.12 23.72
C LEU A 268 -5.70 7.72 24.03
N SER A 269 -5.72 8.66 24.97
CA SER A 269 -6.88 9.51 25.26
C SER A 269 -6.96 10.64 24.23
N ILE A 270 -8.08 10.75 23.51
CA ILE A 270 -8.35 11.86 22.59
C ILE A 270 -9.56 12.62 23.14
N ASN A 271 -9.34 13.88 23.52
CA ASN A 271 -10.36 14.73 24.15
C ASN A 271 -10.66 15.93 23.24
N SER A 272 -11.89 16.44 23.27
CA SER A 272 -12.31 17.62 22.50
C SER A 272 -12.86 18.69 23.43
N THR A 273 -12.51 19.97 23.17
CA THR A 273 -13.13 21.11 23.86
C THR A 273 -14.55 21.35 23.37
N LEU A 274 -14.82 21.02 22.12
CA LEU A 274 -16.16 21.00 21.56
C LEU A 274 -16.89 19.81 22.18
N GLY A 275 -17.99 20.08 22.90
CA GLY A 275 -18.76 19.07 23.65
C GLY A 275 -19.34 17.97 22.76
N LYS A 276 -20.66 17.96 22.54
CA LYS A 276 -21.29 17.01 21.61
C LYS A 276 -21.13 17.51 20.18
N CYS A 277 -20.19 16.95 19.43
CA CYS A 277 -20.03 17.21 18.01
C CYS A 277 -19.81 15.90 17.26
N GLU A 278 -20.85 15.47 16.55
CA GLU A 278 -20.92 14.21 15.84
C GLU A 278 -19.73 14.02 14.88
N ILE A 279 -19.35 15.07 14.13
CA ILE A 279 -18.25 14.99 13.16
C ILE A 279 -16.92 14.67 13.86
N ILE A 280 -16.63 15.35 14.98
CA ILE A 280 -15.40 15.13 15.74
C ILE A 280 -15.41 13.75 16.40
N GLU A 281 -16.54 13.34 16.99
CA GLU A 281 -16.69 12.00 17.59
C GLU A 281 -16.46 10.90 16.54
N GLN A 282 -17.08 11.03 15.37
CA GLN A 282 -16.94 10.09 14.26
C GLN A 282 -15.52 10.11 13.68
N ALA A 283 -14.88 11.29 13.60
CA ALA A 283 -13.50 11.41 13.18
C ALA A 283 -12.57 10.66 14.15
N ILE A 284 -12.70 10.88 15.47
CA ILE A 284 -11.92 10.17 16.49
C ILE A 284 -12.07 8.65 16.34
N GLU A 285 -13.30 8.16 16.14
CA GLU A 285 -13.56 6.74 15.94
C GLU A 285 -12.92 6.21 14.65
N ASN A 286 -13.08 6.94 13.54
CA ASN A 286 -12.48 6.59 12.25
C ASN A 286 -10.95 6.55 12.34
N TYR A 287 -10.32 7.51 13.02
CA TYR A 287 -8.89 7.53 13.27
C TYR A 287 -8.44 6.33 14.08
N ARG A 288 -9.16 6.01 15.16
CA ARG A 288 -8.87 4.82 15.98
C ARG A 288 -8.97 3.54 15.16
N ASN A 289 -9.97 3.42 14.29
CA ASN A 289 -10.17 2.25 13.44
C ASN A 289 -9.06 2.07 12.40
N LYS A 290 -8.58 3.17 11.81
CA LYS A 290 -7.55 3.14 10.76
C LYS A 290 -6.11 3.17 11.28
N PHE A 291 -5.91 3.41 12.57
CA PHE A 291 -4.60 3.49 13.21
C PHE A 291 -3.70 2.28 12.91
N GLN A 292 -4.31 1.09 12.85
CA GLN A 292 -3.63 -0.14 12.53
C GLN A 292 -3.14 -0.16 11.07
N SER A 293 -3.99 0.16 10.10
CA SER A 293 -3.61 0.23 8.68
C SER A 293 -2.50 1.26 8.41
N ILE A 294 -2.49 2.37 9.15
CA ILE A 294 -1.51 3.45 8.96
C ILE A 294 -0.10 3.04 9.43
N MET A 295 0.01 2.16 10.44
CA MET A 295 1.26 1.87 11.15
C MET A 295 1.94 0.54 10.77
N LEU A 296 1.23 -0.39 10.12
CA LEU A 296 1.66 -1.79 10.04
C LEU A 296 2.96 -2.08 9.24
N ASN A 297 3.44 -1.16 8.41
CA ASN A 297 4.48 -1.44 7.40
C ASN A 297 5.73 -0.54 7.42
N HIS A 298 5.97 0.22 8.50
CA HIS A 298 7.22 0.98 8.59
C HIS A 298 8.30 0.17 9.28
N ASP A 299 9.54 0.27 8.77
CA ASP A 299 10.69 -0.23 9.49
C ASP A 299 10.79 0.49 10.84
N PRO A 300 11.08 -0.23 11.94
CA PRO A 300 11.27 0.39 13.23
C PRO A 300 12.41 1.41 13.17
N LEU A 301 12.17 2.61 13.69
CA LEU A 301 13.22 3.63 13.82
C LEU A 301 14.03 3.40 15.10
N PRO A 302 15.33 3.75 15.14
CA PRO A 302 16.14 3.63 16.35
C PRO A 302 15.51 4.40 17.51
N ASP A 303 15.37 3.77 18.68
CA ASP A 303 14.84 4.42 19.88
C ASP A 303 15.85 5.44 20.44
N ASN A 304 15.52 6.72 20.32
CA ASN A 304 16.19 7.80 21.03
C ASN A 304 15.30 8.32 22.16
N THR A 305 15.44 7.76 23.36
CA THR A 305 14.56 8.01 24.51
C THR A 305 14.48 9.47 24.96
N ASP A 306 15.46 10.29 24.59
CA ASP A 306 15.49 11.72 24.94
C ASP A 306 14.60 12.54 23.99
N GLU A 307 14.48 12.13 22.72
CA GLU A 307 13.76 12.84 21.66
C GLU A 307 12.43 12.18 21.27
N GLN A 308 12.20 10.92 21.63
CA GLN A 308 11.01 10.15 21.25
C GLN A 308 10.17 9.82 22.49
N LYS A 309 8.84 9.98 22.39
CA LYS A 309 7.90 9.76 23.51
C LYS A 309 6.70 8.93 23.06
N VAL A 310 6.13 8.18 24.01
CA VAL A 310 4.83 7.54 23.85
C VAL A 310 3.77 8.55 24.24
N LEU A 311 2.95 8.98 23.28
CA LEU A 311 1.88 9.93 23.54
C LEU A 311 0.75 9.28 24.34
N ALA A 312 0.32 9.94 25.42
CA ALA A 312 -0.78 9.47 26.27
C ALA A 312 -2.09 10.24 26.01
N VAL A 313 -2.00 11.53 25.71
CA VAL A 313 -3.17 12.41 25.54
C VAL A 313 -3.01 13.28 24.29
N LEU A 314 -4.09 13.38 23.51
CA LEU A 314 -4.26 14.33 22.41
C LEU A 314 -5.51 15.18 22.67
N ASN A 315 -5.34 16.50 22.81
CA ASN A 315 -6.44 17.44 22.98
C ASN A 315 -6.80 18.10 21.64
N LEU A 316 -8.08 18.15 21.32
CA LEU A 316 -8.63 18.83 20.15
C LEU A 316 -9.30 20.12 20.61
N GLU A 317 -8.66 21.26 20.35
CA GLU A 317 -9.15 22.59 20.70
C GLU A 317 -9.76 23.27 19.49
N VAL A 318 -11.09 23.36 19.44
CA VAL A 318 -11.80 24.12 18.41
C VAL A 318 -12.13 25.51 18.97
N ILE A 319 -11.68 26.57 18.29
CA ILE A 319 -11.92 27.97 18.72
C ILE A 319 -13.38 28.37 18.48
N SER A 320 -13.95 27.97 17.34
CA SER A 320 -15.38 28.10 17.09
C SER A 320 -16.15 27.21 18.07
N GLU A 321 -17.04 27.78 18.88
CA GLU A 321 -17.93 27.00 19.77
C GLU A 321 -19.05 26.27 19.00
N ILE A 322 -19.01 26.30 17.66
CA ILE A 322 -20.03 25.73 16.78
C ILE A 322 -19.46 24.49 16.08
N CYS A 323 -20.18 23.37 16.18
CA CYS A 323 -19.98 22.20 15.34
C CYS A 323 -20.63 22.48 13.97
N GLU A 324 -19.85 23.00 13.02
CA GLU A 324 -20.32 23.29 11.67
C GLU A 324 -20.92 22.04 11.01
N SER A 325 -22.01 22.20 10.26
CA SER A 325 -22.72 21.04 9.69
C SER A 325 -22.10 20.57 8.37
N TYR A 326 -21.67 21.49 7.50
CA TYR A 326 -21.13 21.20 6.17
C TYR A 326 -19.91 22.09 5.87
N PRO A 327 -18.89 21.55 5.17
CA PRO A 327 -17.75 22.35 4.71
C PRO A 327 -18.19 23.32 3.61
N THR A 328 -17.54 24.47 3.53
CA THR A 328 -17.76 25.48 2.48
C THR A 328 -16.46 25.81 1.77
N ILE A 329 -16.52 26.40 0.57
CA ILE A 329 -15.30 26.75 -0.18
C ILE A 329 -14.37 27.71 0.58
N HIS A 330 -14.89 28.58 1.43
CA HIS A 330 -14.09 29.51 2.25
C HIS A 330 -14.02 29.07 3.72
N GLY A 331 -14.32 27.79 4.00
CA GLY A 331 -14.16 27.22 5.34
C GLY A 331 -12.69 27.24 5.76
N ASP A 332 -12.44 27.63 7.01
CA ASP A 332 -11.08 27.73 7.53
C ASP A 332 -10.58 26.34 7.93
N GLU A 333 -9.54 25.87 7.24
CA GLU A 333 -8.94 24.55 7.42
C GLU A 333 -7.58 24.61 8.13
N SER A 334 -7.20 25.77 8.67
CA SER A 334 -5.92 25.98 9.35
C SER A 334 -5.90 25.29 10.71
N TYR A 335 -4.73 24.81 11.12
CA TYR A 335 -4.52 24.21 12.44
C TYR A 335 -3.08 24.35 12.92
N ASN A 336 -2.94 24.33 14.23
CA ASN A 336 -1.67 24.23 14.93
C ASN A 336 -1.62 22.89 15.69
N LEU A 337 -0.64 22.05 15.37
CA LEU A 337 -0.34 20.82 16.10
C LEU A 337 0.91 21.03 16.95
N THR A 338 0.77 20.83 18.26
CA THR A 338 1.87 20.92 19.22
C THR A 338 2.01 19.58 19.95
N ILE A 339 3.23 19.06 20.06
CA ILE A 339 3.55 17.86 20.84
C ILE A 339 4.72 18.22 21.72
N GLU A 340 4.48 18.31 23.02
CA GLU A 340 5.52 18.68 23.98
C GLU A 340 6.26 17.42 24.43
N GLN A 341 5.68 16.68 25.38
CA GLN A 341 6.21 15.42 25.90
C GLN A 341 5.24 14.26 25.61
N THR A 342 4.38 13.92 26.58
CA THR A 342 3.36 12.87 26.46
C THR A 342 1.99 13.42 26.07
N ASN A 343 1.88 14.75 25.93
CA ASN A 343 0.66 15.46 25.61
C ASN A 343 0.81 16.18 24.28
N GLY A 344 -0.19 16.03 23.43
CA GLY A 344 -0.33 16.76 22.17
C GLY A 344 -1.61 17.58 22.15
N THR A 345 -1.59 18.67 21.41
CA THR A 345 -2.76 19.53 21.20
C THR A 345 -2.86 19.89 19.71
N ILE A 346 -4.02 19.63 19.12
CA ILE A 346 -4.44 20.15 17.81
C ILE A 346 -5.39 21.30 18.09
N LYS A 347 -5.00 22.52 17.72
CA LYS A 347 -5.83 23.70 17.86
C LYS A 347 -6.20 24.24 16.48
N ALA A 348 -7.48 24.44 16.22
CA ALA A 348 -7.96 24.93 14.94
C ALA A 348 -9.12 25.92 15.12
N LYS A 349 -9.33 26.78 14.13
CA LYS A 349 -10.45 27.72 14.16
C LYS A 349 -11.80 27.00 14.03
N THR A 350 -11.86 26.03 13.14
CA THR A 350 -13.07 25.23 12.85
C THR A 350 -12.77 23.75 13.07
N ILE A 351 -13.82 22.93 13.01
CA ILE A 351 -13.69 21.47 13.03
C ILE A 351 -12.91 20.92 11.84
N TRP A 352 -12.91 21.61 10.69
CA TRP A 352 -12.26 21.14 9.46
C TRP A 352 -10.72 21.14 9.60
N GLY A 353 -10.17 22.17 10.23
CA GLY A 353 -8.75 22.21 10.59
C GLY A 353 -8.36 21.10 11.57
N VAL A 354 -9.24 20.73 12.51
CA VAL A 354 -8.99 19.58 13.41
C VAL A 354 -8.90 18.27 12.63
N LEU A 355 -9.77 18.05 11.64
CA LEU A 355 -9.71 16.84 10.80
C LEU A 355 -8.36 16.75 10.08
N ASN A 356 -7.91 17.85 9.47
CA ASN A 356 -6.60 17.93 8.80
C ASN A 356 -5.43 17.73 9.78
N GLY A 357 -5.51 18.30 10.98
CA GLY A 357 -4.51 18.10 12.03
C GLY A 357 -4.43 16.66 12.52
N LEU A 358 -5.55 15.94 12.58
CA LEU A 358 -5.55 14.51 12.89
C LEU A 358 -4.85 13.70 11.79
N VAL A 359 -4.96 14.10 10.50
CA VAL A 359 -4.23 13.45 9.39
C VAL A 359 -2.73 13.62 9.61
N THR A 360 -2.29 14.83 9.89
CA THR A 360 -0.86 15.11 10.13
C THR A 360 -0.35 14.37 11.36
N PHE A 361 -1.12 14.38 12.45
CA PHE A 361 -0.80 13.63 13.66
C PHE A 361 -0.60 12.14 13.38
N SER A 362 -1.49 11.51 12.61
CA SER A 362 -1.36 10.08 12.30
C SER A 362 -0.13 9.76 11.46
N GLN A 363 0.31 10.71 10.64
CA GLN A 363 1.50 10.58 9.81
C GLN A 363 2.81 10.75 10.57
N LEU A 364 2.78 11.33 11.77
CA LEU A 364 3.95 11.56 12.61
C LEU A 364 4.32 10.39 13.52
N LEU A 365 3.40 9.45 13.79
CA LEU A 365 3.76 8.31 14.64
C LEU A 365 4.50 7.23 13.83
N PHE A 366 5.37 6.54 14.54
CA PHE A 366 6.20 5.46 14.03
C PHE A 366 6.40 4.40 15.12
N ILE A 367 6.92 3.24 14.73
CA ILE A 367 7.29 2.17 15.66
C ILE A 367 8.80 2.29 15.92
N THR A 368 9.23 2.21 17.18
CA THR A 368 10.65 2.16 17.54
C THR A 368 11.21 0.74 17.49
N ASP A 369 12.52 0.59 17.42
CA ASP A 369 13.21 -0.71 17.55
C ASP A 369 12.93 -1.43 18.89
N ARG A 370 12.52 -0.69 19.93
CA ARG A 370 11.98 -1.22 21.20
C ARG A 370 10.49 -1.59 21.15
N ASN A 371 9.90 -1.60 19.96
CA ASN A 371 8.52 -2.01 19.72
C ASN A 371 7.49 -1.14 20.46
N GLN A 372 7.71 0.17 20.46
CA GLN A 372 6.75 1.15 21.00
C GLN A 372 6.25 2.04 19.87
N VAL A 373 4.95 2.34 19.87
CA VAL A 373 4.43 3.43 19.04
C VAL A 373 4.87 4.73 19.68
N ALA A 374 5.70 5.48 18.98
CA ALA A 374 6.29 6.71 19.46
C ALA A 374 6.04 7.85 18.48
N ILE A 375 6.28 9.06 18.97
CA ILE A 375 6.30 10.30 18.21
C ILE A 375 7.49 11.12 18.67
N ASN A 376 8.05 11.96 17.79
CA ASN A 376 9.10 12.89 18.22
C ASN A 376 8.51 13.94 19.17
N ALA A 377 9.26 14.28 20.21
CA ALA A 377 8.93 15.32 21.16
C ALA A 377 9.22 16.71 20.58
N SER A 378 8.63 17.74 21.18
CA SER A 378 8.83 19.16 20.82
C SER A 378 8.50 19.50 19.37
N ILE A 379 7.45 18.89 18.81
CA ILE A 379 6.94 19.23 17.47
C ILE A 379 6.00 20.44 17.60
N VAL A 380 6.19 21.42 16.74
CA VAL A 380 5.24 22.51 16.50
C VAL A 380 5.03 22.61 15.00
N ILE A 381 3.80 22.41 14.55
CA ILE A 381 3.38 22.51 13.15
C ILE A 381 2.25 23.52 13.08
N GLU A 382 2.43 24.55 12.25
CA GLU A 382 1.37 25.46 11.81
C GLU A 382 1.14 25.17 10.33
N ASP A 383 -0.10 24.85 9.95
CA ASP A 383 -0.38 24.35 8.61
C ASP A 383 -1.78 24.80 8.14
N GLU A 384 -1.87 25.16 6.86
CA GLU A 384 -3.08 25.64 6.22
C GLU A 384 -3.02 25.35 4.70
N PRO A 385 -4.17 25.15 4.02
CA PRO A 385 -4.16 24.91 2.59
C PRO A 385 -3.82 26.18 1.81
N ARG A 386 -2.95 26.03 0.80
CA ARG A 386 -2.67 27.09 -0.19
C ARG A 386 -3.90 27.45 -1.03
N PHE A 387 -4.76 26.48 -1.35
CA PHE A 387 -5.96 26.69 -2.15
C PHE A 387 -7.22 26.13 -1.48
N PRO A 388 -8.35 26.87 -1.55
CA PRO A 388 -9.61 26.43 -0.98
C PRO A 388 -10.30 25.29 -1.75
N HIS A 389 -10.06 25.14 -3.05
CA HIS A 389 -10.71 24.10 -3.88
C HIS A 389 -9.71 23.02 -4.29
N ARG A 390 -9.79 21.85 -3.63
CA ARG A 390 -8.87 20.74 -3.87
C ARG A 390 -9.69 19.51 -4.20
N GLY A 391 -9.81 19.24 -5.50
CA GLY A 391 -10.77 18.26 -6.03
C GLY A 391 -10.18 16.98 -6.60
N ILE A 392 -11.02 15.95 -6.67
CA ILE A 392 -10.89 14.88 -7.66
C ILE A 392 -12.20 14.77 -8.44
N LEU A 393 -12.11 14.46 -9.72
CA LEU A 393 -13.27 14.17 -10.55
C LEU A 393 -13.52 12.67 -10.62
N LEU A 394 -14.71 12.23 -10.21
CA LEU A 394 -15.20 10.87 -10.46
C LEU A 394 -16.32 10.92 -11.49
N ASP A 395 -16.10 10.27 -12.63
CA ASP A 395 -17.08 10.09 -13.69
C ASP A 395 -17.81 8.75 -13.48
N THR A 396 -19.08 8.84 -13.09
CA THR A 396 -19.98 7.68 -12.97
C THR A 396 -21.00 7.61 -14.10
N ASP A 397 -20.89 8.52 -15.06
CA ASP A 397 -21.74 8.62 -16.24
C ASP A 397 -21.31 7.57 -17.28
N ARG A 398 -20.01 7.50 -17.57
CA ARG A 398 -19.47 6.56 -18.56
C ARG A 398 -19.23 5.17 -17.99
N ARG A 399 -18.86 5.07 -16.71
CA ARG A 399 -18.59 3.78 -16.05
C ARG A 399 -19.09 3.85 -14.62
N PHE A 400 -20.00 2.94 -14.27
CA PHE A 400 -20.55 2.90 -12.92
C PHE A 400 -19.46 2.60 -11.87
N LEU A 401 -19.45 3.38 -10.78
CA LEU A 401 -18.63 3.13 -9.58
C LEU A 401 -19.54 2.75 -8.42
N THR A 402 -19.26 1.64 -7.74
CA THR A 402 -20.09 1.26 -6.59
C THR A 402 -19.97 2.29 -5.46
N VAL A 403 -21.00 2.39 -4.61
CA VAL A 403 -20.98 3.24 -3.40
C VAL A 403 -19.73 2.96 -2.56
N THR A 404 -19.35 1.69 -2.43
CA THR A 404 -18.12 1.28 -1.73
C THR A 404 -16.87 1.89 -2.35
N VAL A 405 -16.72 1.86 -3.67
CA VAL A 405 -15.54 2.44 -4.34
C VAL A 405 -15.51 3.97 -4.18
N ILE A 406 -16.66 4.65 -4.27
CA ILE A 406 -16.74 6.11 -4.03
C ILE A 406 -16.31 6.43 -2.59
N LYS A 407 -16.77 5.66 -1.60
CA LYS A 407 -16.35 5.82 -0.20
C LYS A 407 -14.85 5.58 0.00
N GLN A 408 -14.27 4.59 -0.67
CA GLN A 408 -12.82 4.36 -0.65
C GLN A 408 -12.06 5.56 -1.24
N HIS A 409 -12.57 6.19 -2.30
CA HIS A 409 -12.02 7.46 -2.80
C HIS A 409 -12.14 8.58 -1.76
N LEU A 410 -13.30 8.76 -1.11
CA LEU A 410 -13.49 9.77 -0.06
C LEU A 410 -12.54 9.57 1.14
N ASP A 411 -12.26 8.32 1.51
CA ASP A 411 -11.27 8.00 2.54
C ASP A 411 -9.86 8.42 2.13
N MET A 412 -9.47 8.15 0.87
CA MET A 412 -8.17 8.55 0.34
C MET A 412 -8.06 10.06 0.17
N MET A 413 -9.14 10.73 -0.24
CA MET A 413 -9.22 12.18 -0.33
C MET A 413 -8.95 12.81 1.03
N ALA A 414 -9.65 12.39 2.07
CA ALA A 414 -9.47 12.90 3.44
C ALA A 414 -8.02 12.69 3.92
N TYR A 415 -7.46 11.51 3.68
CA TYR A 415 -6.08 11.19 4.08
C TYR A 415 -5.01 11.98 3.31
N ASN A 416 -5.37 12.54 2.16
CA ASN A 416 -4.53 13.43 1.35
C ASN A 416 -4.97 14.90 1.42
N LYS A 417 -5.88 15.26 2.34
CA LYS A 417 -6.43 16.61 2.52
C LYS A 417 -7.10 17.24 1.28
N PHE A 418 -7.64 16.41 0.38
CA PHE A 418 -8.61 16.87 -0.63
C PHE A 418 -9.95 17.19 0.06
N ASN A 419 -10.66 18.19 -0.44
CA ASN A 419 -11.92 18.67 0.15
C ASN A 419 -13.08 18.80 -0.85
N VAL A 420 -12.90 18.43 -2.11
CA VAL A 420 -13.97 18.44 -3.13
C VAL A 420 -14.03 17.12 -3.89
N LEU A 421 -15.20 16.48 -3.89
CA LEU A 421 -15.54 15.44 -4.84
C LEU A 421 -16.36 16.09 -5.97
N HIS A 422 -15.76 16.26 -7.14
CA HIS A 422 -16.48 16.62 -8.34
C HIS A 422 -17.09 15.34 -8.91
N TRP A 423 -18.41 15.21 -8.78
CA TRP A 423 -19.13 13.99 -9.14
C TRP A 423 -19.94 14.19 -10.40
N ARG A 424 -19.47 13.64 -11.52
CA ARG A 424 -20.25 13.58 -12.76
C ARG A 424 -21.23 12.43 -12.70
N LEU A 425 -22.51 12.78 -12.64
CA LEU A 425 -23.57 11.87 -12.25
C LEU A 425 -24.02 10.95 -13.39
N ALA A 426 -24.53 11.52 -14.48
CA ALA A 426 -25.16 10.79 -15.57
C ALA A 426 -25.44 11.68 -16.80
N GLY A 427 -25.55 11.07 -17.98
CA GLY A 427 -25.94 11.75 -19.22
C GLY A 427 -25.68 10.94 -20.50
N ASP A 428 -24.56 10.23 -20.59
CA ASP A 428 -24.02 9.69 -21.84
C ASP A 428 -24.41 8.23 -22.11
N GLN A 429 -23.74 7.27 -21.46
CA GLN A 429 -23.93 5.85 -21.76
C GLN A 429 -25.22 5.32 -21.16
N TYR A 430 -25.43 5.63 -19.87
CA TYR A 430 -26.58 5.20 -19.10
C TYR A 430 -26.93 6.27 -18.08
N TRP A 431 -28.23 6.44 -17.81
CA TRP A 431 -28.67 7.29 -16.72
C TRP A 431 -28.73 6.49 -15.41
N THR A 432 -27.71 6.64 -14.57
CA THR A 432 -27.54 5.83 -13.35
C THR A 432 -28.13 6.49 -12.10
N LEU A 433 -28.64 7.72 -12.16
CA LEU A 433 -29.20 8.43 -11.02
C LEU A 433 -30.73 8.30 -10.95
N GLU A 434 -31.28 7.78 -9.86
CA GLU A 434 -32.72 7.71 -9.70
C GLU A 434 -33.36 9.10 -9.52
N SER A 435 -34.36 9.39 -10.35
CA SER A 435 -35.17 10.61 -10.30
C SER A 435 -36.53 10.33 -9.70
N GLU A 436 -36.98 11.18 -8.80
CA GLU A 436 -38.29 11.05 -8.16
C GLU A 436 -39.43 11.36 -9.15
N GLN A 437 -39.20 12.32 -10.06
CA GLN A 437 -40.17 12.72 -11.07
C GLN A 437 -40.09 11.87 -12.35
N TYR A 438 -38.93 11.30 -12.67
CA TYR A 438 -38.71 10.53 -13.89
C TYR A 438 -38.18 9.12 -13.61
N SER A 439 -39.06 8.24 -13.12
CA SER A 439 -38.72 6.85 -12.78
C SER A 439 -38.28 5.99 -13.96
N ASN A 440 -38.50 6.45 -15.20
CA ASN A 440 -38.11 5.72 -16.39
C ASN A 440 -36.66 5.94 -16.81
N LEU A 441 -35.94 6.90 -16.23
CA LEU A 441 -34.56 7.22 -16.67
C LEU A 441 -33.59 6.05 -16.48
N THR A 442 -33.76 5.26 -15.42
CA THR A 442 -32.86 4.15 -15.08
C THR A 442 -33.26 2.83 -15.74
N GLN A 443 -34.32 2.79 -16.56
CA GLN A 443 -34.85 1.54 -17.14
C GLN A 443 -33.89 0.87 -18.13
N ASP A 444 -33.07 1.65 -18.82
CA ASP A 444 -32.13 1.17 -19.83
C ASP A 444 -30.75 0.79 -19.24
N VAL A 445 -30.58 0.89 -17.91
CA VAL A 445 -29.35 0.46 -17.23
C VAL A 445 -29.23 -1.06 -17.29
N PRO A 446 -28.10 -1.62 -17.75
CA PRO A 446 -27.95 -3.07 -18.00
C PRO A 446 -28.00 -3.94 -16.74
N TRP A 447 -27.71 -3.38 -15.56
CA TRP A 447 -27.73 -4.07 -14.28
C TRP A 447 -28.48 -3.24 -13.24
N THR A 448 -29.42 -3.85 -12.52
CA THR A 448 -30.22 -3.16 -11.48
C THR A 448 -29.36 -2.57 -10.36
N ASP A 449 -28.22 -3.18 -10.09
CA ASP A 449 -27.29 -2.73 -9.05
C ASP A 449 -26.45 -1.52 -9.48
N TYR A 450 -26.58 -1.06 -10.74
CA TYR A 450 -25.82 0.06 -11.31
C TYR A 450 -26.65 1.36 -11.29
N VAL A 451 -27.42 1.54 -10.23
CA VAL A 451 -28.27 2.71 -10.00
C VAL A 451 -27.97 3.31 -8.62
N TYR A 452 -27.81 4.63 -8.58
CA TYR A 452 -27.73 5.42 -7.36
C TYR A 452 -29.14 5.80 -6.92
N THR A 453 -29.67 5.10 -5.92
CA THR A 453 -30.94 5.45 -5.27
C THR A 453 -30.78 6.70 -4.40
N PRO A 454 -31.87 7.34 -3.95
CA PRO A 454 -31.81 8.45 -3.00
C PRO A 454 -31.02 8.13 -1.73
N GLU A 455 -31.12 6.89 -1.22
CA GLU A 455 -30.38 6.41 -0.05
C GLU A 455 -28.88 6.32 -0.34
N HIS A 456 -28.48 5.79 -1.50
CA HIS A 456 -27.07 5.75 -1.90
C HIS A 456 -26.47 7.17 -1.97
N VAL A 457 -27.19 8.12 -2.58
CA VAL A 457 -26.73 9.51 -2.69
C VAL A 457 -26.61 10.15 -1.30
N LYS A 458 -27.61 9.98 -0.43
CA LYS A 458 -27.59 10.48 0.94
C LYS A 458 -26.42 9.89 1.74
N GLU A 459 -26.19 8.59 1.59
CA GLU A 459 -25.09 7.89 2.25
C GLU A 459 -23.72 8.42 1.80
N ILE A 460 -23.52 8.68 0.50
CA ILE A 460 -22.28 9.24 -0.04
C ILE A 460 -22.07 10.68 0.47
N ILE A 461 -23.11 11.52 0.44
CA ILE A 461 -23.06 12.90 0.94
C ILE A 461 -22.67 12.92 2.42
N GLU A 462 -23.32 12.08 3.23
CA GLU A 462 -23.01 12.01 4.66
C GLU A 462 -21.58 11.52 4.90
N TYR A 463 -21.13 10.51 4.15
CA TYR A 463 -19.78 9.97 4.25
C TYR A 463 -18.70 11.01 3.90
N ALA A 464 -18.97 11.87 2.91
CA ALA A 464 -18.11 12.99 2.54
C ALA A 464 -18.12 14.10 3.60
N ARG A 465 -19.31 14.46 4.10
CA ARG A 465 -19.52 15.52 5.10
C ARG A 465 -18.70 15.29 6.36
N ILE A 466 -18.75 14.09 6.95
CA ILE A 466 -17.99 13.76 8.16
C ILE A 466 -16.47 13.72 7.97
N ARG A 467 -16.00 13.87 6.72
CA ARG A 467 -14.59 13.96 6.34
C ARG A 467 -14.18 15.36 5.89
N GLY A 468 -15.07 16.34 5.98
CA GLY A 468 -14.80 17.70 5.48
C GLY A 468 -14.72 17.79 3.96
N ILE A 469 -15.35 16.86 3.24
CA ILE A 469 -15.37 16.84 1.78
C ILE A 469 -16.72 17.35 1.28
N ARG A 470 -16.67 18.38 0.43
CA ARG A 470 -17.78 18.90 -0.36
C ARG A 470 -18.04 18.00 -1.56
N ILE A 471 -19.28 17.96 -2.05
CA ILE A 471 -19.60 17.26 -3.30
C ILE A 471 -20.18 18.29 -4.27
N VAL A 472 -19.46 18.52 -5.37
CA VAL A 472 -19.91 19.36 -6.48
C VAL A 472 -20.52 18.44 -7.54
N PRO A 473 -21.85 18.40 -7.69
CA PRO A 473 -22.48 17.57 -8.71
C PRO A 473 -22.29 18.19 -10.09
N GLU A 474 -21.99 17.34 -11.08
CA GLU A 474 -21.99 17.72 -12.49
C GLU A 474 -23.14 17.07 -13.24
N LEU A 475 -23.93 17.90 -13.92
CA LEU A 475 -24.86 17.50 -14.96
C LEU A 475 -24.42 18.12 -16.27
N ASN A 476 -23.74 17.32 -17.08
CA ASN A 476 -23.11 17.81 -18.29
C ASN A 476 -24.12 17.90 -19.46
N THR A 477 -24.36 19.12 -19.94
CA THR A 477 -25.18 19.41 -21.13
C THR A 477 -24.56 20.58 -21.90
N PRO A 478 -24.76 20.72 -23.21
CA PRO A 478 -25.63 19.92 -24.08
C PRO A 478 -24.95 18.66 -24.63
N GLY A 479 -23.64 18.49 -24.47
CA GLY A 479 -22.92 17.29 -24.91
C GLY A 479 -23.08 16.10 -23.96
N TYR A 480 -22.77 14.90 -24.48
CA TYR A 480 -22.76 13.65 -23.70
C TYR A 480 -24.12 13.35 -23.05
N VAL A 481 -25.17 13.40 -23.88
CA VAL A 481 -26.57 13.20 -23.47
C VAL A 481 -27.19 11.96 -24.16
N GLY A 482 -26.39 10.93 -24.44
CA GLY A 482 -26.81 9.72 -25.13
C GLY A 482 -27.99 9.00 -24.44
N ALA A 483 -28.00 8.97 -23.10
CA ALA A 483 -29.08 8.38 -22.30
C ALA A 483 -30.38 9.20 -22.34
N LEU A 484 -30.35 10.43 -22.87
CA LEU A 484 -31.50 11.31 -23.03
C LEU A 484 -31.98 11.40 -24.49
N SER A 485 -31.84 10.32 -25.26
CA SER A 485 -32.13 10.28 -26.70
C SER A 485 -33.44 10.96 -27.15
N GLN A 486 -34.51 10.93 -26.34
CA GLN A 486 -35.77 11.62 -26.60
C GLN A 486 -35.66 13.16 -26.66
N PHE A 487 -34.71 13.73 -25.91
CA PHE A 487 -34.43 15.17 -25.83
C PHE A 487 -33.23 15.59 -26.68
N SER A 488 -32.63 14.65 -27.40
CA SER A 488 -31.40 14.89 -28.12
C SER A 488 -31.60 14.94 -29.63
N ILE A 489 -30.57 15.40 -30.32
CA ILE A 489 -30.41 15.41 -31.78
C ILE A 489 -29.12 14.67 -32.15
N ASP A 490 -29.20 13.82 -33.17
CA ASP A 490 -28.04 13.15 -33.74
C ASP A 490 -27.40 14.06 -34.78
N CYS A 491 -26.14 14.42 -34.56
CA CYS A 491 -25.44 15.37 -35.40
C CYS A 491 -24.65 14.73 -36.54
N ASP A 492 -24.66 13.41 -36.70
CA ASP A 492 -23.91 12.74 -37.78
C ASP A 492 -24.85 12.35 -38.94
N SER A 493 -24.63 12.90 -40.14
CA SER A 493 -25.46 12.64 -41.32
C SER A 493 -25.09 11.38 -42.10
N GLU A 494 -23.96 10.71 -41.80
CA GLU A 494 -23.50 9.52 -42.53
C GLU A 494 -23.72 8.22 -41.73
N LEU A 495 -24.77 7.48 -42.09
CA LEU A 495 -25.15 6.15 -41.57
C LEU A 495 -24.09 5.02 -41.80
N THR A 496 -22.85 5.33 -42.17
CA THR A 496 -21.89 4.36 -42.74
C THR A 496 -20.68 4.00 -41.88
N HIS A 497 -20.50 4.52 -40.66
CA HIS A 497 -19.36 4.11 -39.83
C HIS A 497 -19.72 3.73 -38.40
N LYS A 498 -19.75 2.39 -38.19
CA LYS A 498 -19.61 1.56 -36.98
C LYS A 498 -20.32 2.03 -35.69
N LYS A 499 -21.01 1.09 -35.03
CA LYS A 499 -21.65 1.22 -33.71
C LYS A 499 -20.74 1.67 -32.55
N ASP A 500 -19.44 1.86 -32.78
CA ASP A 500 -18.45 1.99 -31.70
C ASP A 500 -18.28 3.43 -31.14
N ASN A 501 -19.14 4.41 -31.47
CA ASN A 501 -19.00 5.80 -30.97
C ASN A 501 -20.34 6.61 -30.88
N TYR A 502 -21.50 5.96 -30.72
CA TYR A 502 -22.82 6.65 -30.68
C TYR A 502 -22.90 7.77 -29.63
N GLU A 503 -22.31 7.53 -28.47
CA GLU A 503 -22.15 8.43 -27.30
C GLU A 503 -21.54 9.81 -27.65
N GLN A 504 -20.75 9.88 -28.73
CA GLN A 504 -20.01 11.08 -29.10
C GLN A 504 -20.70 11.96 -30.14
N ARG A 505 -21.87 11.55 -30.64
CA ARG A 505 -22.57 12.17 -31.79
C ARG A 505 -23.80 12.98 -31.41
N VAL A 506 -24.28 12.79 -30.18
CA VAL A 506 -25.60 13.26 -29.75
C VAL A 506 -25.46 14.49 -28.86
N LEU A 507 -26.21 15.54 -29.19
CA LEU A 507 -26.31 16.77 -28.38
C LEU A 507 -27.75 16.96 -27.93
N LEU A 508 -27.95 17.66 -26.82
CA LEU A 508 -29.27 18.09 -26.40
C LEU A 508 -29.84 19.02 -27.47
N ASP A 509 -31.06 18.74 -27.89
CA ASP A 509 -31.73 19.51 -28.94
C ASP A 509 -32.22 20.86 -28.36
N PRO A 510 -31.60 21.98 -28.74
CA PRO A 510 -31.94 23.30 -28.20
C PRO A 510 -33.31 23.80 -28.67
N THR A 511 -33.94 23.14 -29.65
CA THR A 511 -35.27 23.50 -30.16
C THR A 511 -36.40 22.92 -29.31
N LYS A 512 -36.12 21.89 -28.50
CA LYS A 512 -37.11 21.19 -27.67
C LYS A 512 -37.28 21.88 -26.32
N GLU A 513 -38.30 22.74 -26.17
CA GLU A 513 -38.61 23.38 -24.88
C GLU A 513 -38.79 22.37 -23.73
N LYS A 514 -39.35 21.19 -24.03
CA LYS A 514 -39.51 20.10 -23.05
C LYS A 514 -38.17 19.60 -22.48
N ALA A 515 -37.08 19.70 -23.22
CA ALA A 515 -35.75 19.34 -22.73
C ALA A 515 -35.33 20.28 -21.58
N TYR A 516 -35.58 21.58 -21.71
CA TYR A 516 -35.26 22.53 -20.64
C TYR A 516 -36.19 22.40 -19.43
N SER A 517 -37.47 22.09 -19.63
CA SER A 517 -38.38 21.77 -18.52
C SER A 517 -37.91 20.52 -17.75
N PHE A 518 -37.42 19.51 -18.47
CA PHE A 518 -36.80 18.33 -17.86
C PHE A 518 -35.55 18.70 -17.05
N LEU A 519 -34.62 19.47 -17.64
CA LEU A 519 -33.41 19.91 -16.95
C LEU A 519 -33.69 20.78 -15.72
N GLU A 520 -34.72 21.63 -15.75
CA GLU A 520 -35.16 22.41 -14.59
C GLU A 520 -35.60 21.51 -13.43
N ILE A 521 -36.34 20.43 -13.72
CA ILE A 521 -36.75 19.45 -12.72
C ILE A 521 -35.53 18.68 -12.17
N ILE A 522 -34.67 18.18 -13.04
CA ILE A 522 -33.50 17.40 -12.60
C ILE A 522 -32.52 18.26 -11.80
N LEU A 523 -32.21 19.48 -12.26
CA LEU A 523 -31.34 20.39 -11.50
C LEU A 523 -31.96 20.77 -10.16
N LYS A 524 -33.28 20.90 -10.08
CA LYS A 524 -33.97 21.10 -8.81
C LYS A 524 -33.81 19.89 -7.89
N GLU A 525 -33.99 18.66 -8.38
CA GLU A 525 -33.75 17.44 -7.60
C GLU A 525 -32.29 17.34 -7.12
N ILE A 526 -31.33 17.65 -7.99
CA ILE A 526 -29.90 17.71 -7.64
C ILE A 526 -29.69 18.75 -6.55
N ASN A 527 -30.13 20.00 -6.74
CA ASN A 527 -29.98 21.05 -5.72
C ASN A 527 -30.63 20.66 -4.37
N GLN A 528 -31.78 19.96 -4.40
CA GLN A 528 -32.44 19.44 -3.21
C GLN A 528 -31.70 18.27 -2.55
N LYS A 529 -30.94 17.47 -3.28
CA LYS A 529 -30.11 16.40 -2.73
C LYS A 529 -28.80 16.97 -2.16
N PHE A 530 -28.21 17.96 -2.83
CA PHE A 530 -26.91 18.58 -2.50
C PHE A 530 -27.06 19.97 -1.84
N GLN A 531 -28.05 20.18 -0.97
CA GLN A 531 -28.52 21.49 -0.46
C GLN A 531 -27.48 22.45 0.14
N ASN A 532 -26.31 21.94 0.54
CA ASN A 532 -25.27 22.71 1.22
C ASN A 532 -24.09 23.05 0.30
N GLU A 533 -24.14 22.64 -0.96
CA GLU A 533 -23.15 23.04 -1.96
C GLU A 533 -23.64 24.30 -2.69
N SER A 534 -22.75 25.28 -2.83
CA SER A 534 -23.06 26.57 -3.46
C SER A 534 -22.92 26.54 -4.99
N TYR A 535 -22.45 25.42 -5.53
CA TYR A 535 -22.11 25.27 -6.94
C TYR A 535 -22.72 24.00 -7.56
N ILE A 536 -23.19 24.13 -8.79
CA ILE A 536 -23.42 22.98 -9.68
C ILE A 536 -22.52 23.16 -10.90
N HIS A 537 -21.82 22.09 -11.27
CA HIS A 537 -21.06 22.07 -12.51
C HIS A 537 -22.01 21.75 -13.66
N LEU A 538 -22.16 22.67 -14.61
CA LEU A 538 -23.07 22.54 -15.76
C LEU A 538 -22.43 21.78 -16.93
N GLY A 539 -21.15 21.45 -16.79
CA GLY A 539 -20.38 20.79 -17.83
C GLY A 539 -20.09 21.76 -18.97
N MET A 540 -20.99 21.83 -19.96
CA MET A 540 -20.84 22.66 -21.16
C MET A 540 -19.69 22.24 -22.07
N ASN A 541 -19.35 20.95 -22.09
CA ASN A 541 -18.37 20.42 -23.02
C ASN A 541 -19.03 20.13 -24.40
N ARG A 542 -18.19 20.19 -25.45
CA ARG A 542 -18.53 20.14 -26.89
C ARG A 542 -19.32 21.34 -27.45
N ILE A 543 -18.94 21.70 -28.68
CA ILE A 543 -19.57 22.75 -29.49
C ILE A 543 -20.51 22.11 -30.52
N TYR A 544 -21.64 22.77 -30.81
CA TYR A 544 -22.52 22.40 -31.92
C TYR A 544 -21.70 22.40 -33.23
N SER A 545 -21.55 21.21 -33.83
CA SER A 545 -20.78 21.03 -35.06
C SER A 545 -21.52 21.58 -36.27
N LYS A 546 -20.82 21.72 -37.41
CA LYS A 546 -21.46 22.05 -38.70
C LYS A 546 -22.54 21.04 -39.08
N ASP A 547 -22.32 19.77 -38.76
CA ASP A 547 -23.26 18.71 -39.07
C ASP A 547 -24.52 18.79 -38.19
N CYS A 548 -24.38 19.08 -36.89
CA CYS A 548 -25.52 19.42 -36.02
C CYS A 548 -26.34 20.57 -36.60
N MET A 549 -25.65 21.63 -37.00
CA MET A 549 -26.28 22.83 -37.55
C MET A 549 -26.97 22.56 -38.88
N SER A 550 -26.59 21.53 -39.63
CA SER A 550 -27.19 21.22 -40.93
C SER A 550 -28.60 20.64 -40.87
N THR A 551 -29.05 20.23 -39.67
CA THR A 551 -30.38 19.66 -39.46
C THR A 551 -31.48 20.72 -39.65
N ILE A 552 -32.61 20.33 -40.23
CA ILE A 552 -33.67 21.28 -40.63
C ILE A 552 -34.25 22.04 -39.44
N ASP A 553 -34.50 21.34 -38.32
CA ASP A 553 -35.08 21.92 -37.11
C ASP A 553 -34.13 22.98 -36.51
N ILE A 554 -32.82 22.71 -36.49
CA ILE A 554 -31.81 23.65 -35.99
C ILE A 554 -31.66 24.83 -36.94
N GLN A 555 -31.64 24.63 -38.25
CA GLN A 555 -31.60 25.72 -39.23
C GLN A 555 -32.80 26.65 -39.08
N GLU A 556 -34.01 26.10 -38.98
CA GLU A 556 -35.22 26.90 -38.77
C GLU A 556 -35.18 27.66 -37.45
N PHE A 557 -34.73 26.99 -36.37
CA PHE A 557 -34.58 27.62 -35.07
C PHE A 557 -33.56 28.75 -35.08
N MET A 558 -32.38 28.54 -35.65
CA MET A 558 -31.33 29.55 -35.78
C MET A 558 -31.81 30.75 -36.59
N ASN A 559 -32.47 30.51 -37.72
CA ASN A 559 -33.06 31.59 -38.54
C ASN A 559 -34.13 32.37 -37.78
N LYS A 560 -35.01 31.68 -37.04
CA LYS A 560 -36.07 32.31 -36.24
C LYS A 560 -35.51 33.15 -35.09
N THR A 561 -34.38 32.76 -34.52
CA THR A 561 -33.75 33.39 -33.36
C THR A 561 -32.59 34.32 -33.71
N ASN A 562 -32.32 34.52 -35.01
CA ASN A 562 -31.20 35.32 -35.54
C ASN A 562 -29.82 34.85 -35.05
N MET A 563 -29.61 33.54 -34.94
CA MET A 563 -28.32 32.95 -34.59
C MET A 563 -27.46 32.73 -35.84
N THR A 564 -26.15 32.93 -35.69
CA THR A 564 -25.18 32.90 -36.79
C THR A 564 -24.43 31.57 -36.89
N ASP A 565 -24.02 31.01 -35.76
CA ASP A 565 -23.24 29.77 -35.70
C ASP A 565 -23.48 28.97 -34.40
N GLY A 566 -22.67 27.92 -34.20
CA GLY A 566 -22.77 27.03 -33.05
C GLY A 566 -22.42 27.71 -31.72
N THR A 567 -21.66 28.81 -31.74
CA THR A 567 -21.35 29.61 -30.55
C THR A 567 -22.60 30.31 -30.05
N ASP A 568 -23.46 30.82 -30.94
CA ASP A 568 -24.75 31.42 -30.56
C ASP A 568 -25.72 30.37 -29.95
N LEU A 569 -25.76 29.16 -30.52
CA LEU A 569 -26.56 28.06 -29.96
C LEU A 569 -26.08 27.67 -28.56
N MET A 570 -24.76 27.62 -28.37
CA MET A 570 -24.18 27.33 -27.05
C MET A 570 -24.45 28.45 -26.05
N ALA A 571 -24.34 29.71 -26.47
CA ALA A 571 -24.68 30.87 -25.64
C ALA A 571 -26.16 30.84 -25.22
N TYR A 572 -27.05 30.44 -26.14
CA TYR A 572 -28.45 30.23 -25.84
C TYR A 572 -28.67 29.12 -24.80
N HIS A 573 -28.08 27.94 -24.99
CA HIS A 573 -28.16 26.84 -24.02
C HIS A 573 -27.64 27.26 -22.65
N LEU A 574 -26.45 27.88 -22.59
CA LEU A 574 -25.89 28.42 -21.36
C LEU A 574 -26.86 29.40 -20.68
N SER A 575 -27.48 30.31 -21.44
CA SER A 575 -28.42 31.29 -20.89
C SER A 575 -29.62 30.62 -20.20
N LYS A 576 -30.12 29.51 -20.75
CA LYS A 576 -31.21 28.72 -20.17
C LYS A 576 -30.77 28.02 -18.89
N MET A 577 -29.59 27.41 -18.90
CA MET A 577 -29.06 26.74 -17.72
C MET A 577 -28.79 27.73 -16.57
N LEU A 578 -28.25 28.91 -16.88
CA LEU A 578 -28.03 29.97 -15.89
C LEU A 578 -29.32 30.59 -15.36
N GLU A 579 -30.39 30.64 -16.15
CA GLU A 579 -31.71 31.04 -15.65
C GLU A 579 -32.20 30.04 -14.58
N ILE A 580 -32.02 28.75 -14.81
CA ILE A 580 -32.40 27.69 -13.88
C ILE A 580 -31.55 27.79 -12.60
N THR A 581 -30.22 27.87 -12.70
CA THR A 581 -29.36 27.93 -11.51
C THR A 581 -29.62 29.17 -10.65
N ARG A 582 -29.89 30.33 -11.27
CA ARG A 582 -30.28 31.55 -10.53
C ARG A 582 -31.60 31.39 -9.79
N LYS A 583 -32.61 30.72 -10.38
CA LYS A 583 -33.88 30.40 -9.68
C LYS A 583 -33.66 29.46 -8.50
N LEU A 584 -32.67 28.59 -8.58
CA LEU A 584 -32.28 27.65 -7.54
C LEU A 584 -31.31 28.25 -6.51
N GLU A 585 -30.93 29.53 -6.67
CA GLU A 585 -29.97 30.26 -5.83
C GLU A 585 -28.60 29.57 -5.72
N VAL A 586 -28.18 28.88 -6.79
CA VAL A 586 -26.91 28.16 -6.87
C VAL A 586 -26.02 28.75 -7.97
N LYS A 587 -24.71 28.76 -7.74
CA LYS A 587 -23.73 29.26 -8.71
C LYS A 587 -23.36 28.16 -9.72
N ALA A 588 -22.88 28.57 -10.89
CA ALA A 588 -22.47 27.66 -11.95
C ALA A 588 -20.95 27.55 -12.06
N MET A 589 -20.47 26.33 -12.27
CA MET A 589 -19.14 26.04 -12.80
C MET A 589 -19.29 25.45 -14.21
N VAL A 590 -18.32 25.71 -15.10
CA VAL A 590 -18.33 25.17 -16.47
C VAL A 590 -16.92 24.77 -16.90
N TRP A 591 -16.83 23.75 -17.77
CA TRP A 591 -15.60 23.46 -18.50
C TRP A 591 -15.24 24.63 -19.40
N GLN A 592 -13.94 24.83 -19.65
CA GLN A 592 -13.45 25.93 -20.49
C GLN A 592 -14.04 25.96 -21.90
N ASP A 593 -14.61 24.87 -22.43
CA ASP A 593 -15.08 24.76 -23.81
C ASP A 593 -16.05 25.86 -24.23
N VAL A 594 -16.97 26.25 -23.35
CA VAL A 594 -17.94 27.31 -23.66
C VAL A 594 -17.28 28.67 -23.80
N TRP A 595 -16.34 28.98 -22.92
CA TRP A 595 -15.57 30.22 -22.97
C TRP A 595 -14.57 30.23 -24.14
N ASP A 596 -13.92 29.10 -24.39
CA ASP A 596 -12.97 28.89 -25.49
C ASP A 596 -13.65 29.01 -26.87
N ALA A 597 -14.93 28.65 -26.97
CA ALA A 597 -15.78 28.86 -28.15
C ALA A 597 -16.14 30.33 -28.43
N GLY A 598 -15.79 31.25 -27.53
CA GLY A 598 -16.07 32.68 -27.65
C GLY A 598 -17.36 33.15 -26.98
N VAL A 599 -18.05 32.27 -26.23
CA VAL A 599 -19.22 32.68 -25.44
C VAL A 599 -18.75 33.52 -24.24
N LYS A 600 -19.32 34.71 -24.09
CA LYS A 600 -19.05 35.56 -22.93
C LYS A 600 -19.77 35.01 -21.70
N LEU A 601 -19.02 34.66 -20.66
CA LEU A 601 -19.56 34.17 -19.41
C LEU A 601 -19.90 35.34 -18.47
N PRO A 602 -20.94 35.21 -17.62
CA PRO A 602 -21.14 36.13 -16.51
C PRO A 602 -19.97 36.05 -15.50
N PRO A 603 -19.61 37.15 -14.82
CA PRO A 603 -18.48 37.17 -13.88
C PRO A 603 -18.61 36.21 -12.70
N GLU A 604 -19.83 35.81 -12.34
CA GLU A 604 -20.11 34.87 -11.25
C GLU A 604 -19.84 33.39 -11.59
N VAL A 605 -19.60 33.07 -12.88
CA VAL A 605 -19.34 31.70 -13.34
C VAL A 605 -17.85 31.36 -13.16
N VAL A 606 -17.58 30.21 -12.55
CA VAL A 606 -16.22 29.67 -12.41
C VAL A 606 -15.87 28.86 -13.65
N ILE A 607 -14.64 29.06 -14.16
CA ILE A 607 -14.12 28.33 -15.32
C ILE A 607 -13.19 27.21 -14.86
N GLU A 608 -13.46 25.98 -15.29
CA GLU A 608 -12.56 24.85 -15.09
C GLU A 608 -11.73 24.58 -16.37
N ILE A 609 -10.42 24.78 -16.27
CA ILE A 609 -9.47 24.65 -17.39
C ILE A 609 -8.89 23.23 -17.40
N TRP A 610 -9.21 22.48 -18.45
CA TRP A 610 -8.78 21.09 -18.63
C TRP A 610 -7.91 20.85 -19.88
N LYS A 611 -7.89 21.78 -20.84
CA LYS A 611 -7.10 21.63 -22.07
C LYS A 611 -5.65 22.04 -21.85
N ASN A 612 -4.76 21.31 -22.51
CA ASN A 612 -3.34 21.61 -22.62
C ASN A 612 -2.82 21.07 -23.95
N THR A 613 -1.73 21.62 -24.48
CA THR A 613 -1.05 21.12 -25.70
C THR A 613 -0.75 19.61 -25.66
N SER A 614 -0.50 19.07 -24.47
CA SER A 614 -0.23 17.64 -24.26
C SER A 614 -1.47 16.75 -24.30
N LEU A 615 -2.66 17.33 -24.15
CA LEU A 615 -3.96 16.63 -24.13
C LEU A 615 -4.72 16.83 -25.44
N VAL A 616 -4.63 18.03 -26.00
CA VAL A 616 -5.28 18.45 -27.25
C VAL A 616 -4.24 19.17 -28.08
N SER A 617 -3.87 18.60 -29.24
CA SER A 617 -2.76 19.10 -30.07
C SER A 617 -2.95 20.54 -30.57
N GLU A 618 -4.20 20.96 -30.74
CA GLU A 618 -4.59 22.29 -31.23
C GLU A 618 -4.79 23.31 -30.09
N ALA A 619 -4.75 22.87 -28.82
CA ALA A 619 -4.96 23.74 -27.67
C ALA A 619 -3.70 24.54 -27.33
N GLN A 620 -3.91 25.67 -26.64
CA GLN A 620 -2.80 26.44 -26.04
C GLN A 620 -2.30 25.75 -24.76
N SER A 621 -1.19 26.23 -24.19
CA SER A 621 -0.77 25.75 -22.87
C SER A 621 -1.82 26.12 -21.82
N TRP A 622 -2.00 25.26 -20.81
CA TRP A 622 -2.90 25.55 -19.69
C TRP A 622 -2.60 26.91 -19.03
N SER A 623 -1.32 27.29 -18.96
CA SER A 623 -0.87 28.57 -18.40
C SER A 623 -1.35 29.78 -19.21
N THR A 624 -1.47 29.63 -20.54
CA THR A 624 -1.98 30.70 -21.41
C THR A 624 -3.49 30.89 -21.20
N TYR A 625 -4.24 29.79 -21.12
CA TYR A 625 -5.67 29.83 -20.80
C TYR A 625 -5.91 30.45 -19.42
N LEU A 626 -5.15 30.03 -18.41
CA LEU A 626 -5.22 30.57 -17.06
C LEU A 626 -5.00 32.09 -17.04
N SER A 627 -3.91 32.56 -17.67
CA SER A 627 -3.59 33.98 -17.78
C SER A 627 -4.72 34.76 -18.42
N LYS A 628 -5.25 34.28 -19.54
CA LYS A 628 -6.36 34.92 -20.25
C LYS A 628 -7.63 35.01 -19.39
N ALA A 629 -8.07 33.89 -18.80
CA ALA A 629 -9.29 33.84 -17.98
C ALA A 629 -9.22 34.77 -16.77
N ILE A 630 -8.08 34.80 -16.08
CA ILE A 630 -7.91 35.69 -14.93
C ILE A 630 -7.86 37.16 -15.37
N HIS A 631 -7.19 37.49 -16.48
CA HIS A 631 -7.18 38.86 -17.02
C HIS A 631 -8.57 39.35 -17.43
N GLU A 632 -9.44 38.44 -17.86
CA GLU A 632 -10.84 38.73 -18.14
C GLU A 632 -11.72 38.81 -16.88
N GLY A 633 -11.17 38.47 -15.70
CA GLY A 633 -11.81 38.65 -14.40
C GLY A 633 -12.62 37.45 -13.92
N TYR A 634 -12.35 36.24 -14.40
CA TYR A 634 -13.02 35.02 -13.95
C TYR A 634 -12.27 34.32 -12.81
N GLU A 635 -13.01 33.66 -11.93
CA GLU A 635 -12.46 32.65 -11.03
C GLU A 635 -12.17 31.36 -11.79
N VAL A 636 -11.07 30.68 -11.45
CA VAL A 636 -10.55 29.56 -12.22
C VAL A 636 -10.18 28.38 -11.32
N ILE A 637 -10.54 27.19 -11.78
CA ILE A 637 -10.07 25.89 -11.28
C ILE A 637 -9.21 25.23 -12.36
N LEU A 638 -8.08 24.63 -11.99
CA LEU A 638 -7.17 23.95 -12.92
C LEU A 638 -7.28 22.42 -12.82
N ALA A 639 -7.60 21.77 -13.93
CA ALA A 639 -7.55 20.31 -14.08
C ALA A 639 -6.48 19.87 -15.10
N ALA A 640 -6.19 20.71 -16.09
CA ALA A 640 -5.28 20.44 -17.19
C ALA A 640 -3.87 19.93 -16.78
N PRO A 641 -3.15 20.58 -15.83
CA PRO A 641 -1.85 20.09 -15.37
C PRO A 641 -1.96 18.79 -14.54
N PHE A 642 -3.14 18.47 -14.01
CA PHE A 642 -3.39 17.38 -13.06
C PHE A 642 -4.15 16.20 -13.68
N ASN A 643 -4.06 16.07 -15.00
CA ASN A 643 -4.58 14.92 -15.71
C ASN A 643 -3.66 13.68 -15.49
N LEU A 644 -4.19 12.71 -14.75
CA LEU A 644 -3.49 11.48 -14.34
C LEU A 644 -3.58 10.34 -15.37
N SER A 645 -4.28 10.58 -16.49
CA SER A 645 -4.55 9.58 -17.55
C SER A 645 -3.37 9.36 -18.46
N MET A 646 -2.47 10.33 -18.52
CA MET A 646 -1.26 10.27 -19.32
C MET A 646 -0.28 9.27 -18.71
N LEU A 647 -0.61 7.98 -18.78
CA LEU A 647 0.36 6.91 -18.69
C LEU A 647 1.18 7.01 -19.97
N SER A 648 2.44 7.43 -19.88
CA SER A 648 3.33 7.22 -20.99
C SER A 648 3.58 5.71 -21.08
N TYR A 649 2.79 5.02 -21.90
CA TYR A 649 3.11 3.68 -22.38
C TYR A 649 4.29 3.78 -23.37
N ARG A 650 5.38 4.44 -22.97
CA ARG A 650 6.64 4.44 -23.71
C ARG A 650 7.36 3.14 -23.34
N LYS A 651 7.53 2.30 -24.36
CA LYS A 651 8.31 1.05 -24.42
C LYS A 651 9.08 0.75 -23.13
N TRP A 652 8.68 -0.33 -22.45
CA TRP A 652 9.44 -1.02 -21.42
C TRP A 652 10.91 -1.18 -21.86
N SER A 653 11.76 -0.26 -21.45
CA SER A 653 13.21 -0.39 -21.49
C SER A 653 13.69 -0.45 -20.05
N ALA A 654 14.44 -1.49 -19.73
CA ALA A 654 14.91 -1.87 -18.40
C ALA A 654 15.92 -0.86 -17.82
N SER A 655 15.46 0.34 -17.48
CA SER A 655 16.18 1.26 -16.62
C SER A 655 15.22 1.85 -15.61
N ASP A 656 15.57 1.81 -14.34
CA ASP A 656 14.84 2.33 -13.18
C ASP A 656 14.56 3.86 -13.22
N SER A 657 14.79 4.53 -14.36
CA SER A 657 14.65 6.00 -14.54
C SER A 657 13.25 6.47 -14.97
N ILE A 658 12.33 5.56 -15.28
CA ILE A 658 11.05 5.91 -15.95
C ILE A 658 9.97 6.33 -14.93
N ILE A 659 9.91 5.69 -13.76
CA ILE A 659 8.91 6.00 -12.71
C ILE A 659 9.17 7.40 -12.12
N ASP A 660 10.45 7.77 -11.94
CA ASP A 660 10.86 9.09 -11.47
C ASP A 660 10.39 10.19 -12.44
N SER A 661 10.47 9.94 -13.76
CA SER A 661 10.14 10.95 -14.78
C SER A 661 8.66 11.36 -14.82
N GLU A 662 7.72 10.45 -14.50
CA GLU A 662 6.29 10.75 -14.44
C GLU A 662 5.90 11.43 -13.13
N PHE A 663 6.45 10.99 -11.99
CA PHE A 663 6.28 11.65 -10.71
C PHE A 663 6.71 13.12 -10.79
N TYR A 664 7.91 13.38 -11.31
CA TYR A 664 8.43 14.73 -11.48
C TYR A 664 7.65 15.57 -12.50
N LYS A 665 6.90 14.95 -13.42
CA LYS A 665 6.02 15.70 -14.35
C LYS A 665 4.91 16.46 -13.61
N TRP A 666 4.26 15.82 -12.63
CA TRP A 666 3.25 16.49 -11.80
C TRP A 666 3.89 17.25 -10.63
N TYR A 667 4.97 16.72 -10.07
CA TYR A 667 5.66 17.33 -8.93
C TYR A 667 6.43 18.61 -9.29
N ASN A 668 6.89 18.79 -10.53
CA ASN A 668 7.60 20.01 -10.92
C ASN A 668 6.66 21.14 -11.39
N ILE A 669 5.34 20.92 -11.37
CA ILE A 669 4.36 21.96 -11.66
C ILE A 669 4.33 22.93 -10.49
N ASP A 670 4.66 24.19 -10.75
CA ASP A 670 4.41 25.29 -9.82
C ASP A 670 3.42 26.27 -10.45
N LEU A 671 2.21 26.23 -9.90
CA LEU A 671 1.07 27.02 -10.36
C LEU A 671 1.32 28.54 -10.34
N PHE A 672 2.33 29.03 -9.61
CA PHE A 672 2.62 30.46 -9.49
C PHE A 672 3.91 30.92 -10.16
N THR A 673 4.99 30.13 -10.23
CA THR A 673 6.18 30.55 -10.99
C THR A 673 5.99 30.42 -12.50
N ASP A 674 5.11 29.50 -12.94
CA ASP A 674 4.70 29.39 -14.35
C ASP A 674 3.70 30.50 -14.75
N PHE A 675 3.37 31.39 -13.81
CA PHE A 675 2.41 32.48 -13.94
C PHE A 675 3.05 33.86 -13.73
N ILE A 676 3.19 34.65 -14.80
CA ILE A 676 3.60 36.06 -14.73
C ILE A 676 2.35 36.90 -14.48
N GLY A 677 2.01 37.20 -13.22
CA GLY A 677 0.87 38.06 -12.87
C GLY A 677 0.94 38.71 -11.48
N ASN A 678 0.34 39.88 -11.35
CA ASN A 678 0.30 40.73 -10.14
C ASN A 678 -0.45 40.05 -8.98
N GLU A 679 -0.26 40.47 -7.72
CA GLU A 679 -0.88 39.81 -6.55
C GLU A 679 -2.42 39.76 -6.60
N THR A 680 -3.09 40.79 -7.11
CA THR A 680 -4.57 40.86 -7.25
C THR A 680 -5.14 39.87 -8.26
N ILE A 681 -4.29 39.39 -9.18
CA ILE A 681 -4.63 38.39 -10.20
C ILE A 681 -4.54 36.98 -9.59
N ARG A 682 -3.75 36.80 -8.51
CA ARG A 682 -3.56 35.50 -7.83
C ARG A 682 -4.80 35.03 -7.06
N GLU A 683 -5.65 35.94 -6.59
CA GLU A 683 -6.86 35.62 -5.81
C GLU A 683 -7.92 34.86 -6.61
N ARG A 684 -7.85 34.90 -7.95
CA ARG A 684 -8.85 34.27 -8.83
C ARG A 684 -8.57 32.82 -9.16
N LEU A 685 -7.35 32.32 -8.92
CA LEU A 685 -7.07 30.90 -8.99
C LEU A 685 -7.47 30.27 -7.65
N ILE A 686 -8.64 29.63 -7.61
CA ILE A 686 -9.21 29.10 -6.36
C ILE A 686 -8.78 27.65 -6.08
N GLY A 687 -8.11 26.99 -7.02
CA GLY A 687 -7.47 25.70 -6.80
C GLY A 687 -7.44 24.81 -8.04
N GLY A 688 -7.62 23.50 -7.85
CA GLY A 688 -7.50 22.53 -8.93
C GLY A 688 -8.06 21.15 -8.60
N GLU A 689 -8.13 20.30 -9.63
CA GLU A 689 -8.68 18.96 -9.53
C GLU A 689 -7.82 17.91 -10.22
N ALA A 690 -7.66 16.74 -9.59
CA ALA A 690 -7.07 15.58 -10.25
C ALA A 690 -8.12 14.86 -11.09
N ILE A 691 -7.85 14.68 -12.37
CA ILE A 691 -8.78 14.04 -13.33
C ILE A 691 -8.16 12.81 -14.00
N LEU A 692 -8.99 11.87 -14.42
CA LEU A 692 -8.61 10.70 -15.22
C LEU A 692 -9.43 10.60 -16.52
N ASP A 693 -8.97 9.80 -17.48
CA ASP A 693 -9.65 9.54 -18.76
C ASP A 693 -10.73 8.52 -18.49
N GLU A 694 -11.92 9.06 -18.44
CA GLU A 694 -13.15 8.46 -17.95
C GLU A 694 -13.58 7.27 -18.81
N LYS A 695 -13.06 7.13 -20.04
CA LYS A 695 -13.36 5.96 -20.90
C LYS A 695 -12.67 4.67 -20.46
N SER A 696 -11.55 4.80 -19.74
CA SER A 696 -10.65 3.68 -19.43
C SER A 696 -10.63 3.33 -17.94
N VAL A 697 -11.49 3.96 -17.14
CA VAL A 697 -11.54 3.85 -15.69
C VAL A 697 -12.89 3.30 -15.24
N ASP A 698 -12.87 2.25 -14.43
CA ASP A 698 -14.05 1.68 -13.79
C ASP A 698 -13.72 1.20 -12.36
N ALA A 699 -14.69 0.61 -11.67
CA ALA A 699 -14.54 0.11 -10.30
C ALA A 699 -13.37 -0.87 -10.10
N THR A 700 -12.88 -1.53 -11.16
CA THR A 700 -11.79 -2.51 -11.07
C THR A 700 -10.40 -1.87 -11.01
N ASN A 701 -10.27 -0.63 -11.51
CA ASN A 701 -8.97 0.01 -11.69
C ASN A 701 -8.91 1.46 -11.16
N SER A 702 -10.02 2.10 -10.82
CA SER A 702 -10.08 3.52 -10.42
C SER A 702 -9.15 3.83 -9.24
N LEU A 703 -9.21 3.03 -8.17
CA LEU A 703 -8.39 3.23 -6.98
C LEU A 703 -6.89 3.15 -7.28
N LYS A 704 -6.46 2.14 -8.03
CA LYS A 704 -5.05 1.94 -8.42
C LYS A 704 -4.55 3.00 -9.38
N ARG A 705 -5.46 3.60 -10.16
CA ARG A 705 -5.13 4.70 -11.06
C ARG A 705 -5.09 6.02 -10.32
N PHE A 706 -6.00 6.33 -9.42
CA PHE A 706 -5.91 7.58 -8.66
C PHE A 706 -4.75 7.55 -7.66
N TRP A 707 -4.60 6.47 -6.90
CA TRP A 707 -3.74 6.43 -5.73
C TRP A 707 -2.51 5.55 -5.94
N PRO A 708 -1.29 6.01 -5.57
CA PRO A 708 -0.99 7.25 -4.84
C PRO A 708 -0.78 8.50 -5.72
N ARG A 709 -1.00 8.45 -7.04
CA ARG A 709 -0.67 9.54 -7.98
C ARG A 709 -1.34 10.88 -7.65
N ALA A 710 -2.60 10.86 -7.25
CA ALA A 710 -3.36 12.04 -6.84
C ALA A 710 -2.81 12.69 -5.56
N ALA A 711 -2.03 11.97 -4.74
CA ALA A 711 -1.38 12.56 -3.57
C ALA A 711 -0.41 13.70 -3.96
N VAL A 712 0.20 13.62 -5.14
CA VAL A 712 1.08 14.68 -5.67
C VAL A 712 0.28 15.96 -5.90
N VAL A 713 -0.91 15.82 -6.49
CA VAL A 713 -1.82 16.94 -6.73
C VAL A 713 -2.29 17.54 -5.40
N ALA A 714 -2.63 16.69 -4.43
CA ALA A 714 -2.98 17.11 -3.08
C ALA A 714 -1.86 17.96 -2.43
N GLU A 715 -0.60 17.49 -2.48
CA GLU A 715 0.54 18.25 -1.92
C GLU A 715 0.71 19.60 -2.63
N LYS A 716 0.50 19.67 -3.95
CA LYS A 716 0.61 20.93 -4.72
C LYS A 716 -0.50 21.93 -4.44
N LEU A 717 -1.69 21.44 -4.14
CA LEU A 717 -2.83 22.28 -3.80
C LEU A 717 -2.85 22.68 -2.32
N TRP A 718 -2.11 21.96 -1.47
CA TRP A 718 -2.00 22.25 -0.04
C TRP A 718 -0.74 23.06 0.32
N SER A 719 0.43 22.61 -0.12
CA SER A 719 1.74 23.10 0.38
C SER A 719 2.21 24.39 -0.29
N VAL A 720 3.09 25.12 0.39
CA VAL A 720 3.76 26.31 -0.12
C VAL A 720 4.64 26.03 -1.35
N SER A 721 4.83 27.05 -2.21
CA SER A 721 5.47 26.92 -3.54
C SER A 721 6.88 26.33 -3.55
N ASN A 722 7.69 26.61 -2.52
CA ASN A 722 9.15 26.41 -2.55
C ASN A 722 9.63 25.14 -1.82
N MET A 723 8.77 24.15 -1.60
CA MET A 723 9.13 22.88 -0.93
C MET A 723 10.17 22.03 -1.67
N ASN A 724 10.58 22.40 -2.89
CA ASN A 724 11.56 21.69 -3.72
C ASN A 724 13.02 21.72 -3.18
N THR A 725 13.27 22.22 -1.96
CA THR A 725 14.62 22.68 -1.56
C THR A 725 15.28 21.97 -0.38
N MET A 726 14.64 21.02 0.33
CA MET A 726 15.27 20.44 1.54
C MET A 726 15.28 18.91 1.70
N GLU A 727 14.38 18.14 1.07
CA GLU A 727 14.38 16.66 1.13
C GLU A 727 13.96 16.04 -0.20
N ASP A 728 14.37 14.80 -0.47
CA ASP A 728 13.90 14.04 -1.64
C ASP A 728 12.39 13.78 -1.51
N PRO A 729 11.52 14.43 -2.31
CA PRO A 729 10.09 14.24 -2.23
C PRO A 729 9.70 12.78 -2.53
N LEU A 730 10.46 12.08 -3.36
CA LEU A 730 10.20 10.70 -3.73
C LEU A 730 10.19 9.78 -2.50
N ALA A 731 11.11 10.00 -1.56
CA ALA A 731 11.20 9.22 -0.32
C ALA A 731 9.92 9.37 0.55
N ARG A 732 9.42 10.60 0.73
CA ARG A 732 8.16 10.85 1.46
C ARG A 732 6.97 10.22 0.75
N PHE A 733 6.88 10.36 -0.57
CA PHE A 733 5.80 9.77 -1.36
C PHE A 733 5.82 8.24 -1.40
N TYR A 734 7.00 7.62 -1.31
CA TYR A 734 7.13 6.16 -1.20
C TYR A 734 6.54 5.64 0.11
N VAL A 735 6.90 6.29 1.23
CA VAL A 735 6.37 5.98 2.57
C VAL A 735 4.85 6.22 2.60
N HIS A 736 4.39 7.34 2.07
CA HIS A 736 2.97 7.66 2.01
C HIS A 736 2.18 6.72 1.09
N GLY A 737 2.74 6.32 -0.05
CA GLY A 737 2.16 5.33 -0.96
C GLY A 737 1.95 3.97 -0.29
N SER A 738 2.87 3.57 0.58
CA SER A 738 2.73 2.36 1.41
C SER A 738 1.58 2.48 2.41
N ARG A 739 1.39 3.66 3.02
CA ARG A 739 0.26 3.93 3.93
C ARG A 739 -1.09 3.88 3.18
N ILE A 740 -1.15 4.49 2.00
CA ILE A 740 -2.33 4.45 1.12
C ILE A 740 -2.69 3.00 0.76
N HIS A 741 -1.70 2.18 0.41
CA HIS A 741 -1.94 0.78 0.06
C HIS A 741 -2.58 -0.02 1.19
N GLU A 742 -2.11 0.17 2.43
CA GLU A 742 -2.71 -0.50 3.59
C GLU A 742 -4.10 0.03 3.93
N LEU A 743 -4.33 1.34 3.80
CA LEU A 743 -5.66 1.93 3.98
C LEU A 743 -6.69 1.42 2.96
N LEU A 744 -6.27 1.06 1.75
CA LEU A 744 -7.15 0.48 0.73
C LEU A 744 -7.48 -1.00 0.98
N LYS A 745 -6.68 -1.71 1.79
CA LYS A 745 -6.94 -3.10 2.17
C LYS A 745 -7.89 -3.24 3.37
N SER A 746 -7.87 -2.27 4.27
CA SER A 746 -8.74 -2.21 5.45
C SER A 746 -10.10 -1.64 5.12
#